data_AF-A0A5E5Q5V6-F1
#
_entry.id   AF-A0A5E5Q5V6-F1
#
_cell.length_a   1.000
_cell.length_b   1.000
_cell.length_c   1.000
_cell.angle_alpha   90.00
_cell.angle_beta   90.00
_cell.angle_gamma   90.00
#
_symmetry.space_group_name_H-M   'P 1'
#
loop_
_entity.id
_entity.type
_entity.pdbx_description
1 polymer ?
#
loop_
_entity_poly.entity_id
_entity_poly.type
_entity_poly.pdbx_seq_one_letter_code
_entity_poly.pdbx_strand_id
1 'polypeptide(L)'
;MKNIINTLNKLLAVAIILVSLNAFSVVLDPPLITISTNHVDATASTPVTISNRGDASFFGIGAINLALGKHATQSSTYLHAVFAVAGYAVDGNTDGKFSNRSTASTEHEQGAWWQVDLGSKKNINQIIIHNRTDCCADRLSNYQVSISNKADFSTHIYQQDFHDTPKPKKAIKLDAPSKQGRYVRIQLLDKNYLSLAEVQVMGTDPLRFPEVDYSSAQNDFSGAINAPNYANKMAFAAIKADGSIMAWGNPHFGGKKAPADSGYTKIYSNGFAFAALKADGSISTWGSLKNGGTDAPNAPTKKGYTKISSTASAFAALRADGSIKAWGNSDNGGTDAPVGEGYTEIYSNTYAFAALAHDGSIKVWGDPDTGGINAPAGSYTKIYSTTDAFAALRADGSIMAWGSPNNKGANAPDGSGYTEISSNEYAFAALKADGSIVAWGGSSTGGKKTPSGKGYTKIYSNTNAFAALKADGSIVAWGDSFAGGADAPDGKGYIKIYSNAYAFAALKADGSIATWGDIDSGGKNAPDAPIGKGYIKIYSTHRAFAALKADGSIASWGDLDHPWSGLKSKHTKAPTDKGYTKIYSNAYTFTAVKPDGSIRTWGDPRYGGAYAYGYNLALGKPATQSSIYPHRIHAVAGYAVDGNTDGEFLNGSTTHTKKEQGNWWQVDLGSKKNINQIIIYNRTDCCANRLSNYQVSISDKADFSTHTYQQDFHVAPNPKKTIKLDASGKQGRYVRIQLLDKNYLSLAEVQVIGVDL
;
A
#
# COMPACT_ATOMS: atom_id res chain seq x y z
N MET A 1 -6.08 50.08 -50.60
CA MET A 1 -4.73 50.69 -50.46
C MET A 1 -3.86 49.69 -49.71
N LYS A 2 -3.03 48.91 -50.43
CA LYS A 2 -1.56 49.03 -50.58
C LYS A 2 -0.81 48.80 -49.25
N ASN A 3 0.24 47.98 -49.10
CA ASN A 3 0.98 46.99 -49.91
C ASN A 3 1.85 46.18 -48.90
N ILE A 4 1.87 44.83 -48.89
CA ILE A 4 2.85 43.84 -49.45
C ILE A 4 4.34 43.97 -48.97
N ILE A 5 4.98 42.78 -48.74
CA ILE A 5 6.43 42.41 -48.92
C ILE A 5 7.30 42.43 -47.63
N ASN A 6 8.17 41.46 -47.27
CA ASN A 6 8.59 40.13 -47.78
C ASN A 6 9.40 39.34 -46.72
N THR A 7 9.50 38.04 -46.98
CA THR A 7 10.29 36.98 -46.35
C THR A 7 11.73 36.84 -46.89
N LEU A 8 12.61 36.21 -46.08
CA LEU A 8 13.69 35.22 -46.38
C LEU A 8 14.96 35.58 -47.20
N ASN A 9 16.13 35.17 -46.66
CA ASN A 9 17.30 34.48 -47.31
C ASN A 9 18.54 34.64 -46.40
N LYS A 10 19.58 33.78 -46.31
CA LYS A 10 19.93 32.37 -46.60
C LYS A 10 21.45 32.28 -46.25
N LEU A 11 21.87 31.13 -45.71
CA LEU A 11 23.19 30.44 -45.83
C LEU A 11 24.53 30.98 -45.23
N LEU A 12 25.14 30.06 -44.44
CA LEU A 12 26.49 29.47 -44.53
C LEU A 12 27.74 30.26 -44.07
N ALA A 13 28.44 29.75 -43.04
CA ALA A 13 29.84 29.29 -43.13
C ALA A 13 30.35 28.68 -41.81
N VAL A 14 31.07 27.57 -41.98
CA VAL A 14 31.75 26.72 -40.98
C VAL A 14 33.11 27.31 -40.62
N ALA A 15 33.56 27.16 -39.37
CA ALA A 15 34.99 27.02 -39.06
C ALA A 15 35.18 26.25 -37.73
N ILE A 16 35.72 25.03 -37.84
CA ILE A 16 36.30 24.22 -36.77
C ILE A 16 37.78 24.59 -36.67
N ILE A 17 38.31 24.90 -35.49
CA ILE A 17 39.71 24.61 -35.11
C ILE A 17 39.74 24.14 -33.64
N LEU A 18 40.29 22.93 -33.47
CA LEU A 18 40.73 22.31 -32.22
C LEU A 18 42.20 22.68 -31.94
N VAL A 19 42.62 22.61 -30.66
CA VAL A 19 43.95 22.25 -30.08
C VAL A 19 44.18 23.17 -28.84
N SER A 20 44.13 22.72 -27.58
CA SER A 20 44.91 21.75 -26.76
C SER A 20 45.97 22.41 -25.83
N LEU A 21 45.79 22.13 -24.52
CA LEU A 21 46.72 21.99 -23.38
C LEU A 21 47.67 23.11 -22.90
N ASN A 22 47.53 23.47 -21.60
CA ASN A 22 48.52 23.38 -20.48
C ASN A 22 48.02 24.24 -19.29
N ALA A 23 47.61 23.67 -18.15
CA ALA A 23 48.40 23.21 -16.99
C ALA A 23 48.69 24.28 -15.90
N PHE A 24 48.20 23.99 -14.68
CA PHE A 24 48.50 24.51 -13.33
C PHE A 24 47.89 25.82 -12.76
N SER A 25 46.88 25.59 -11.91
CA SER A 25 46.61 26.06 -10.52
C SER A 25 46.70 27.54 -10.11
N VAL A 26 45.53 28.08 -9.72
CA VAL A 26 45.38 28.92 -8.51
C VAL A 26 44.13 28.44 -7.77
N VAL A 27 44.31 28.02 -6.51
CA VAL A 27 43.23 27.76 -5.55
C VAL A 27 42.75 29.12 -5.03
N LEU A 28 41.48 29.43 -5.28
CA LEU A 28 40.71 30.39 -4.49
C LEU A 28 39.38 29.69 -4.15
N ASP A 29 39.18 29.43 -2.86
CA ASP A 29 37.94 28.86 -2.32
C ASP A 29 36.72 29.64 -2.82
N PRO A 30 35.71 29.00 -3.43
CA PRO A 30 34.39 29.61 -3.56
C PRO A 30 33.65 29.52 -2.22
N PRO A 31 32.79 30.49 -1.89
CA PRO A 31 32.10 30.54 -0.61
C PRO A 31 31.21 29.31 -0.44
N LEU A 32 31.27 28.73 0.76
CA LEU A 32 30.37 27.67 1.20
C LEU A 32 28.93 28.20 1.20
N ILE A 33 28.17 27.99 0.12
CA ILE A 33 26.72 28.17 0.16
C ILE A 33 26.15 26.97 0.91
N THR A 34 25.93 27.16 2.21
CA THR A 34 25.17 26.20 3.01
C THR A 34 23.70 26.42 2.72
N ILE A 35 23.08 25.50 1.96
CA ILE A 35 21.64 25.51 1.74
C ILE A 35 20.99 24.86 2.96
N SER A 36 20.54 25.69 3.91
CA SER A 36 19.53 25.31 4.90
C SER A 36 18.16 25.47 4.25
N THR A 37 17.31 24.45 4.39
CA THR A 37 16.07 24.31 3.63
C THR A 37 14.93 25.25 4.03
N ASN A 38 15.16 26.41 4.64
CA ASN A 38 14.10 27.39 4.92
C ASN A 38 14.64 28.83 4.91
N HIS A 39 14.13 29.64 3.98
CA HIS A 39 14.35 31.08 3.72
C HIS A 39 15.65 31.55 3.03
N VAL A 40 15.47 32.34 1.96
CA VAL A 40 16.48 33.23 1.35
C VAL A 40 15.90 34.63 1.32
N ASP A 41 16.48 35.56 2.09
CA ASP A 41 16.37 36.99 1.82
C ASP A 41 17.64 37.42 1.10
N ALA A 42 17.49 37.99 -0.10
CA ALA A 42 18.58 38.64 -0.81
C ALA A 42 18.07 39.94 -1.43
N THR A 43 18.47 41.07 -0.85
CA THR A 43 18.36 42.40 -1.45
C THR A 43 19.50 42.58 -2.47
N ALA A 44 19.19 42.51 -3.77
CA ALA A 44 20.11 42.96 -4.82
C ALA A 44 19.35 43.50 -6.04
N SER A 45 19.86 44.61 -6.59
CA SER A 45 19.23 45.55 -7.53
C SER A 45 19.25 45.13 -9.02
N THR A 46 19.28 43.83 -9.33
CA THR A 46 19.18 43.33 -10.72
C THR A 46 18.47 41.98 -10.82
N PRO A 47 17.61 41.74 -11.82
CA PRO A 47 16.78 40.54 -11.90
C PRO A 47 17.62 39.29 -12.23
N VAL A 48 17.53 38.26 -11.37
CA VAL A 48 18.08 36.93 -11.62
C VAL A 48 16.99 36.06 -12.25
N THR A 49 17.17 35.70 -13.53
CA THR A 49 16.28 34.76 -14.23
C THR A 49 16.75 33.32 -13.98
N ILE A 50 16.00 32.56 -13.20
CA ILE A 50 16.19 31.10 -13.08
C ILE A 50 15.50 30.45 -14.29
N SER A 51 16.27 30.00 -15.28
CA SER A 51 15.76 29.16 -16.36
C SER A 51 16.02 27.69 -16.04
N ASN A 52 14.94 26.94 -15.80
CA ASN A 52 15.00 25.50 -15.64
C ASN A 52 15.15 24.90 -17.05
N ARG A 53 16.38 24.62 -17.51
CA ARG A 53 16.58 23.76 -18.68
C ARG A 53 16.20 22.34 -18.27
N GLY A 54 14.93 22.00 -18.51
CA GLY A 54 14.45 20.65 -18.42
C GLY A 54 15.12 19.79 -19.50
N ASP A 55 16.18 19.10 -19.13
CA ASP A 55 16.45 17.79 -19.73
C ASP A 55 15.35 16.85 -19.21
N ALA A 56 14.55 16.37 -20.17
CA ALA A 56 13.50 15.40 -19.96
C ALA A 56 14.11 14.08 -19.47
N SER A 57 14.41 14.01 -18.18
CA SER A 57 14.62 12.76 -17.48
C SER A 57 13.24 12.19 -17.16
N PHE A 58 13.01 10.99 -17.69
CA PHE A 58 11.86 10.15 -17.37
C PHE A 58 11.85 9.91 -15.85
N PHE A 59 11.14 10.75 -15.09
CA PHE A 59 10.84 10.46 -13.69
C PHE A 59 9.81 9.33 -13.65
N GLY A 60 10.28 8.10 -13.78
CA GLY A 60 9.52 6.91 -13.50
C GLY A 60 9.10 6.89 -12.03
N ILE A 61 7.79 6.95 -11.79
CA ILE A 61 7.00 6.23 -10.77
C ILE A 61 7.79 5.85 -9.49
N GLY A 62 7.49 6.52 -8.37
CA GLY A 62 8.20 6.37 -7.09
C GLY A 62 8.49 4.92 -6.69
N ALA A 63 9.77 4.59 -6.62
CA ALA A 63 10.27 3.28 -6.26
C ALA A 63 10.11 3.01 -4.75
N ILE A 64 9.70 1.81 -4.39
CA ILE A 64 9.61 1.34 -2.99
C ILE A 64 10.72 0.33 -2.70
N ASN A 65 11.12 0.18 -1.43
CA ASN A 65 12.01 -0.90 -1.01
C ASN A 65 11.23 -2.24 -0.99
N LEU A 66 11.38 -3.03 -2.04
CA LEU A 66 10.76 -4.34 -2.23
C LEU A 66 11.30 -5.42 -1.28
N ALA A 67 12.48 -5.21 -0.70
CA ALA A 67 13.12 -6.16 0.20
C ALA A 67 12.68 -5.99 1.66
N LEU A 68 12.10 -4.84 2.02
CA LEU A 68 11.70 -4.53 3.39
C LEU A 68 10.75 -5.61 3.97
N GLY A 69 11.16 -6.21 5.09
CA GLY A 69 10.46 -7.27 5.82
C GLY A 69 10.37 -8.61 5.08
N LYS A 70 11.12 -8.82 3.99
CA LYS A 70 11.08 -10.06 3.21
C LYS A 70 11.94 -11.15 3.83
N HIS A 71 11.68 -12.39 3.38
CA HIS A 71 12.47 -13.53 3.80
C HIS A 71 13.87 -13.45 3.18
N ALA A 72 14.88 -13.34 4.04
CA ALA A 72 16.28 -13.34 3.68
C ALA A 72 17.00 -14.57 4.24
N THR A 73 18.00 -15.04 3.52
CA THR A 73 18.86 -16.18 3.91
C THR A 73 20.31 -15.82 3.68
N GLN A 74 21.20 -16.48 4.38
CA GLN A 74 22.64 -16.31 4.24
C GLN A 74 23.34 -17.66 4.34
N SER A 75 24.48 -17.76 3.66
CA SER A 75 25.36 -18.95 3.60
C SER A 75 25.63 -19.59 4.96
N SER A 76 25.95 -18.77 5.96
CA SER A 76 26.19 -19.17 7.35
C SER A 76 25.77 -18.03 8.28
N THR A 77 25.59 -18.30 9.57
CA THR A 77 25.25 -17.27 10.55
C THR A 77 26.35 -17.13 11.56
N TYR A 78 26.90 -15.91 11.70
CA TYR A 78 27.92 -15.62 12.70
C TYR A 78 27.34 -15.74 14.10
N LEU A 79 27.79 -16.73 14.86
CA LEU A 79 27.31 -17.00 16.22
C LEU A 79 28.22 -16.35 17.26
N HIS A 80 27.79 -15.20 17.79
CA HIS A 80 28.44 -14.52 18.93
C HIS A 80 27.36 -14.02 19.92
N ALA A 81 27.72 -13.13 20.85
CA ALA A 81 26.79 -12.50 21.81
C ALA A 81 25.52 -11.87 21.19
N VAL A 82 25.53 -11.59 19.88
CA VAL A 82 24.38 -11.17 19.08
C VAL A 82 24.18 -12.16 17.93
N PHE A 83 22.96 -12.67 17.77
CA PHE A 83 22.59 -13.55 16.65
C PHE A 83 22.38 -12.71 15.37
N ALA A 84 23.42 -12.60 14.54
CA ALA A 84 23.44 -11.76 13.34
C ALA A 84 22.69 -12.41 12.14
N VAL A 85 21.38 -12.59 12.30
CA VAL A 85 20.51 -13.27 11.32
C VAL A 85 20.32 -12.47 10.03
N ALA A 86 20.08 -13.17 8.91
CA ALA A 86 19.89 -12.57 7.60
C ALA A 86 18.79 -11.50 7.53
N GLY A 87 17.74 -11.64 8.35
CA GLY A 87 16.59 -10.73 8.37
C GLY A 87 16.92 -9.30 8.82
N TYR A 88 18.04 -9.07 9.51
CA TYR A 88 18.44 -7.71 9.91
C TYR A 88 18.81 -6.82 8.72
N ALA A 89 19.25 -7.41 7.60
CA ALA A 89 19.57 -6.61 6.42
C ALA A 89 18.33 -6.23 5.58
N VAL A 90 17.11 -6.49 6.08
CA VAL A 90 15.84 -6.15 5.41
C VAL A 90 14.80 -5.62 6.39
N ASP A 91 15.18 -5.21 7.59
CA ASP A 91 14.22 -4.74 8.61
C ASP A 91 14.00 -3.22 8.56
N GLY A 92 14.74 -2.51 7.71
CA GLY A 92 14.66 -1.06 7.55
C GLY A 92 15.57 -0.27 8.51
N ASN A 93 16.33 -0.96 9.37
CA ASN A 93 17.29 -0.34 10.27
C ASN A 93 18.65 -0.15 9.58
N THR A 94 19.04 1.10 9.35
CA THR A 94 20.29 1.45 8.65
C THR A 94 21.45 1.83 9.57
N ASP A 95 21.29 1.68 10.90
CA ASP A 95 22.30 2.09 11.90
C ASP A 95 23.65 1.41 11.66
N GLY A 96 23.64 0.11 11.35
CA GLY A 96 24.83 -0.65 10.93
C GLY A 96 25.83 -0.96 12.04
N LYS A 97 25.45 -0.73 13.32
CA LYS A 97 26.22 -1.16 14.49
C LYS A 97 25.86 -2.59 14.88
N PHE A 98 26.87 -3.44 15.03
CA PHE A 98 26.66 -4.87 15.28
C PHE A 98 26.03 -5.14 16.66
N SER A 99 26.44 -4.40 17.69
CA SER A 99 25.88 -4.51 19.05
C SER A 99 24.40 -4.15 19.14
N ASN A 100 23.92 -3.31 18.21
CA ASN A 100 22.53 -2.83 18.18
C ASN A 100 21.58 -3.78 17.45
N ARG A 101 22.05 -4.98 17.08
CA ARG A 101 21.28 -5.96 16.29
C ARG A 101 20.82 -5.39 14.95
N SER A 102 21.66 -4.55 14.33
CA SER A 102 21.38 -3.85 13.06
C SER A 102 22.18 -4.41 11.88
N THR A 103 22.76 -5.59 11.99
CA THR A 103 23.61 -6.17 10.94
C THR A 103 23.39 -7.67 10.77
N ALA A 104 23.12 -8.11 9.54
CA ALA A 104 23.28 -9.51 9.16
C ALA A 104 24.79 -9.83 9.05
N SER A 105 25.23 -11.02 9.47
CA SER A 105 26.62 -11.44 9.30
C SER A 105 26.80 -12.95 9.13
N THR A 106 27.70 -13.32 8.23
CA THR A 106 28.13 -14.71 7.97
C THR A 106 29.38 -15.06 8.76
N GLU A 107 29.72 -16.35 8.83
CA GLU A 107 31.05 -16.81 9.24
C GLU A 107 32.12 -16.41 8.22
N HIS A 108 33.40 -16.62 8.59
CA HIS A 108 34.54 -16.35 7.72
C HIS A 108 34.75 -17.46 6.69
N GLU A 109 34.19 -17.29 5.51
CA GLU A 109 34.16 -18.32 4.48
C GLU A 109 34.38 -17.75 3.07
N GLN A 110 34.84 -18.63 2.17
CA GLN A 110 35.07 -18.26 0.77
C GLN A 110 33.73 -18.08 0.08
N GLY A 111 33.51 -16.92 -0.52
CA GLY A 111 32.29 -16.67 -1.28
C GLY A 111 31.03 -16.54 -0.42
N ALA A 112 31.19 -16.08 0.84
CA ALA A 112 30.08 -15.84 1.75
C ALA A 112 29.00 -14.98 1.09
N TRP A 113 27.74 -15.38 1.23
CA TRP A 113 26.62 -14.73 0.56
C TRP A 113 25.43 -14.49 1.47
N TRP A 114 24.69 -13.44 1.12
CA TRP A 114 23.37 -13.08 1.64
C TRP A 114 22.41 -12.90 0.47
N GLN A 115 21.16 -13.33 0.61
CA GLN A 115 20.14 -13.17 -0.42
C GLN A 115 18.75 -12.91 0.16
N VAL A 116 17.92 -12.21 -0.62
CA VAL A 116 16.51 -11.98 -0.31
C VAL A 116 15.60 -12.55 -1.40
N ASP A 117 14.51 -13.18 -0.99
CA ASP A 117 13.39 -13.53 -1.87
C ASP A 117 12.34 -12.40 -1.82
N LEU A 118 12.17 -11.69 -2.93
CA LEU A 118 11.15 -10.63 -3.06
C LEU A 118 9.72 -11.21 -3.11
N GLY A 119 9.60 -12.53 -3.19
CA GLY A 119 8.39 -13.33 -3.21
C GLY A 119 7.86 -13.62 -4.63
N SER A 120 8.09 -12.72 -5.58
CA SER A 120 7.76 -12.87 -7.02
C SER A 120 8.75 -12.08 -7.86
N LYS A 121 8.61 -12.21 -9.17
CA LYS A 121 9.27 -11.34 -10.14
C LYS A 121 8.81 -9.90 -9.95
N LYS A 122 9.72 -9.02 -9.54
CA LYS A 122 9.50 -7.58 -9.40
C LYS A 122 10.33 -6.81 -10.41
N ASN A 123 9.86 -5.64 -10.80
CA ASN A 123 10.65 -4.70 -11.58
C ASN A 123 11.60 -3.98 -10.64
N ILE A 124 12.90 -4.25 -10.77
CA ILE A 124 13.96 -3.69 -9.92
C ILE A 124 14.67 -2.59 -10.71
N ASN A 125 14.75 -1.41 -10.12
CA ASN A 125 15.33 -0.22 -10.73
C ASN A 125 16.67 0.15 -10.08
N GLN A 126 16.82 -0.15 -8.79
CA GLN A 126 18.02 0.21 -8.04
C GLN A 126 18.21 -0.73 -6.84
N ILE A 127 19.45 -1.00 -6.46
CA ILE A 127 19.81 -1.73 -5.23
C ILE A 127 20.68 -0.79 -4.38
N ILE A 128 20.35 -0.61 -3.11
CA ILE A 128 21.10 0.21 -2.16
C ILE A 128 21.62 -0.71 -1.06
N ILE A 129 22.94 -0.76 -0.89
CA ILE A 129 23.60 -1.59 0.12
C ILE A 129 24.14 -0.66 1.20
N HIS A 130 23.62 -0.79 2.40
CA HIS A 130 24.15 -0.16 3.62
C HIS A 130 25.11 -1.13 4.29
N ASN A 131 26.31 -0.63 4.57
CA ASN A 131 27.40 -1.39 5.16
C ASN A 131 27.43 -1.19 6.68
N ARG A 132 28.19 -2.03 7.34
CA ARG A 132 28.51 -1.93 8.77
C ARG A 132 29.24 -0.60 9.08
N THR A 133 28.90 0.02 10.21
CA THR A 133 29.31 1.41 10.53
C THR A 133 30.16 1.56 11.80
N ASP A 134 30.20 0.56 12.69
CA ASP A 134 30.96 0.60 13.95
C ASP A 134 32.45 0.28 13.76
N CYS A 135 32.76 -0.83 13.10
CA CYS A 135 34.09 -1.24 12.68
C CYS A 135 33.96 -2.01 11.38
N CYS A 136 35.09 -2.32 10.76
CA CYS A 136 35.15 -3.46 9.88
C CYS A 136 34.34 -3.31 8.57
N ALA A 137 34.01 -2.08 8.17
CA ALA A 137 33.33 -1.77 6.91
C ALA A 137 34.11 -2.33 5.69
N ASP A 138 35.44 -2.36 5.77
CA ASP A 138 36.33 -2.83 4.69
C ASP A 138 36.18 -4.34 4.38
N ARG A 139 35.44 -5.10 5.21
CA ARG A 139 35.08 -6.50 4.92
C ARG A 139 34.21 -6.65 3.66
N LEU A 140 33.42 -5.63 3.33
CA LEU A 140 32.66 -5.56 2.08
C LEU A 140 33.44 -4.69 1.07
N SER A 141 34.58 -5.17 0.59
CA SER A 141 35.42 -4.47 -0.39
C SER A 141 35.50 -5.17 -1.74
N ASN A 142 35.13 -6.44 -1.82
CA ASN A 142 35.25 -7.26 -3.02
C ASN A 142 34.06 -8.22 -3.14
N TYR A 143 33.02 -7.79 -3.86
CA TYR A 143 31.73 -8.47 -3.84
C TYR A 143 30.98 -8.34 -5.16
N GLN A 144 30.07 -9.28 -5.40
CA GLN A 144 29.18 -9.35 -6.52
C GLN A 144 27.74 -9.06 -6.09
N VAL A 145 27.01 -8.36 -6.95
CA VAL A 145 25.55 -8.17 -6.82
C VAL A 145 24.86 -8.83 -7.99
N SER A 146 23.89 -9.68 -7.68
CA SER A 146 23.22 -10.53 -8.65
C SER A 146 21.69 -10.48 -8.49
N ILE A 147 20.98 -10.56 -9.62
CA ILE A 147 19.51 -10.67 -9.69
C ILE A 147 19.15 -11.94 -10.45
N SER A 148 18.25 -12.76 -9.90
CA SER A 148 17.79 -14.00 -10.55
C SER A 148 16.29 -14.23 -10.39
N ASN A 149 15.76 -15.13 -11.22
CA ASN A 149 14.43 -15.71 -11.03
C ASN A 149 14.46 -17.06 -10.29
N LYS A 150 15.66 -17.61 -10.04
CA LYS A 150 15.87 -18.88 -9.33
C LYS A 150 16.68 -18.64 -8.05
N ALA A 151 16.31 -19.34 -6.98
CA ALA A 151 16.95 -19.20 -5.67
C ALA A 151 18.40 -19.71 -5.64
N ASP A 152 18.76 -20.62 -6.55
CA ASP A 152 20.11 -21.17 -6.68
C ASP A 152 21.06 -20.24 -7.45
N PHE A 153 20.53 -19.19 -8.10
CA PHE A 153 21.27 -18.31 -9.01
C PHE A 153 21.98 -19.08 -10.13
N SER A 154 21.41 -20.21 -10.59
CA SER A 154 21.91 -20.94 -11.77
C SER A 154 21.84 -20.11 -13.05
N THR A 155 21.01 -19.06 -13.04
CA THR A 155 20.88 -18.06 -14.11
C THR A 155 20.90 -16.66 -13.51
N HIS A 156 21.40 -15.69 -14.27
CA HIS A 156 21.52 -14.30 -13.85
C HIS A 156 20.80 -13.40 -14.84
N ILE A 157 19.98 -12.48 -14.31
CA ILE A 157 19.32 -11.40 -15.06
C ILE A 157 20.20 -10.16 -15.04
N TYR A 158 20.91 -9.98 -13.93
CA TYR A 158 21.93 -8.96 -13.73
C TYR A 158 23.00 -9.57 -12.82
N GLN A 159 24.25 -9.23 -13.09
CA GLN A 159 25.41 -9.64 -12.32
C GLN A 159 26.49 -8.58 -12.54
N GLN A 160 27.05 -8.04 -11.46
CA GLN A 160 28.15 -7.09 -11.52
C GLN A 160 29.04 -7.22 -10.29
N ASP A 161 30.35 -7.17 -10.53
CA ASP A 161 31.38 -7.21 -9.50
C ASP A 161 31.77 -5.78 -9.08
N PHE A 162 32.09 -5.62 -7.81
CA PHE A 162 32.47 -4.37 -7.17
C PHE A 162 33.72 -4.60 -6.32
N HIS A 163 34.67 -3.68 -6.43
CA HIS A 163 36.00 -3.77 -5.80
C HIS A 163 36.29 -2.55 -4.91
N ASP A 164 35.24 -1.95 -4.36
CA ASP A 164 35.28 -0.77 -3.51
C ASP A 164 34.34 -0.93 -2.33
N THR A 165 34.70 -0.32 -1.20
CA THR A 165 33.92 -0.44 0.04
C THR A 165 32.78 0.58 0.10
N PRO A 166 31.52 0.16 0.29
CA PRO A 166 30.42 1.08 0.56
C PRO A 166 30.63 1.80 1.91
N LYS A 167 30.75 3.13 1.89
CA LYS A 167 30.98 3.97 3.09
C LYS A 167 30.02 5.18 3.13
N PRO A 168 28.95 5.16 3.97
CA PRO A 168 28.37 4.00 4.65
C PRO A 168 27.50 3.14 3.71
N LYS A 169 27.21 3.60 2.49
CA LYS A 169 26.31 2.89 1.56
C LYS A 169 26.75 3.03 0.10
N LYS A 170 26.26 2.14 -0.75
CA LYS A 170 26.45 2.16 -2.20
C LYS A 170 25.12 1.95 -2.92
N ALA A 171 24.82 2.83 -3.87
CA ALA A 171 23.64 2.77 -4.71
C ALA A 171 24.00 2.28 -6.10
N ILE A 172 23.41 1.16 -6.52
CA ILE A 172 23.59 0.52 -7.81
C ILE A 172 22.31 0.79 -8.61
N LYS A 173 22.41 1.62 -9.65
CA LYS A 173 21.31 1.87 -10.58
C LYS A 173 21.32 0.81 -11.67
N LEU A 174 20.15 0.28 -12.01
CA LEU A 174 20.00 -0.69 -13.09
C LEU A 174 19.48 0.03 -14.35
N ASP A 175 20.13 -0.21 -15.49
CA ASP A 175 19.78 0.44 -16.76
C ASP A 175 18.34 0.14 -17.19
N ALA A 176 17.73 1.06 -17.94
CA ALA A 176 16.40 0.88 -18.51
C ALA A 176 16.42 -0.07 -19.73
N PRO A 177 15.42 -0.97 -19.88
CA PRO A 177 14.30 -1.18 -18.96
C PRO A 177 14.73 -1.90 -17.68
N SER A 178 14.01 -1.61 -16.58
CA SER A 178 14.24 -2.19 -15.25
C SER A 178 14.34 -3.72 -15.29
N LYS A 179 15.17 -4.29 -14.41
CA LYS A 179 15.44 -5.74 -14.42
C LYS A 179 14.33 -6.45 -13.66
N GLN A 180 13.63 -7.36 -14.33
CA GLN A 180 12.55 -8.12 -13.70
C GLN A 180 13.11 -9.38 -13.02
N GLY A 181 13.23 -9.39 -11.69
CA GLY A 181 13.82 -10.50 -10.92
C GLY A 181 13.10 -10.81 -9.62
N ARG A 182 13.28 -12.02 -9.09
CA ARG A 182 12.68 -12.46 -7.81
C ARG A 182 13.67 -12.46 -6.65
N TYR A 183 14.94 -12.81 -6.91
CA TYR A 183 15.96 -12.93 -5.89
C TYR A 183 17.05 -11.90 -6.14
N VAL A 184 17.55 -11.29 -5.06
CA VAL A 184 18.76 -10.45 -5.06
C VAL A 184 19.78 -11.07 -4.12
N ARG A 185 21.03 -11.20 -4.58
CA ARG A 185 22.14 -11.76 -3.80
C ARG A 185 23.32 -10.78 -3.77
N ILE A 186 23.90 -10.64 -2.58
CA ILE A 186 25.20 -10.00 -2.35
C ILE A 186 26.16 -11.12 -1.94
N GLN A 187 27.25 -11.29 -2.66
CA GLN A 187 28.19 -12.38 -2.46
C GLN A 187 29.62 -11.87 -2.48
N LEU A 188 30.45 -12.22 -1.51
CA LEU A 188 31.87 -11.94 -1.55
C LEU A 188 32.55 -12.72 -2.68
N LEU A 189 33.59 -12.15 -3.27
CA LEU A 189 34.41 -12.84 -4.27
C LEU A 189 35.64 -13.53 -3.64
N ASP A 190 35.95 -13.19 -2.39
CA ASP A 190 37.05 -13.71 -1.60
C ASP A 190 36.56 -14.36 -0.29
N LYS A 191 37.52 -14.75 0.55
CA LYS A 191 37.28 -15.34 1.87
C LYS A 191 37.27 -14.26 2.94
N ASN A 192 36.09 -13.93 3.44
CA ASN A 192 35.93 -12.99 4.55
C ASN A 192 34.56 -13.21 5.25
N TYR A 193 34.30 -12.42 6.29
CA TYR A 193 32.95 -12.27 6.87
C TYR A 193 32.14 -11.30 6.01
N LEU A 194 30.96 -11.69 5.52
CA LEU A 194 30.01 -10.75 4.92
C LEU A 194 29.19 -10.10 6.04
N SER A 195 29.21 -8.77 6.13
CA SER A 195 28.38 -8.00 7.07
C SER A 195 27.59 -6.93 6.33
N LEU A 196 26.27 -6.91 6.51
CA LEU A 196 25.35 -5.99 5.83
C LEU A 196 24.43 -5.34 6.87
N ALA A 197 24.30 -4.02 6.82
CA ALA A 197 23.39 -3.28 7.69
C ALA A 197 21.95 -3.33 7.14
N GLU A 198 21.77 -3.00 5.86
CA GLU A 198 20.47 -3.02 5.17
C GLU A 198 20.71 -3.17 3.66
N VAL A 199 19.87 -3.93 2.97
CA VAL A 199 19.86 -4.05 1.51
C VAL A 199 18.48 -3.64 1.01
N GLN A 200 18.39 -2.46 0.43
CA GLN A 200 17.16 -1.94 -0.15
C GLN A 200 17.10 -2.30 -1.64
N VAL A 201 16.04 -3.00 -2.05
CA VAL A 201 15.79 -3.35 -3.44
C VAL A 201 14.69 -2.46 -3.96
N MET A 202 15.05 -1.38 -4.64
CA MET A 202 14.12 -0.34 -5.08
C MET A 202 13.46 -0.72 -6.41
N GLY A 203 12.13 -0.70 -6.44
CA GLY A 203 11.37 -1.07 -7.64
C GLY A 203 9.89 -0.70 -7.58
N THR A 204 9.10 -1.19 -8.53
CA THR A 204 7.65 -0.96 -8.61
C THR A 204 6.85 -2.24 -8.28
N ASP A 205 5.84 -2.11 -7.42
CA ASP A 205 4.93 -3.20 -7.02
C ASP A 205 3.66 -3.20 -7.89
N PRO A 206 3.11 -4.36 -8.32
CA PRO A 206 1.97 -4.39 -9.23
C PRO A 206 0.65 -3.84 -8.68
N LEU A 207 0.50 -3.74 -7.34
CA LEU A 207 -0.70 -3.24 -6.67
C LEU A 207 -0.31 -2.43 -5.42
N ARG A 208 -0.63 -1.14 -5.41
CA ARG A 208 -0.55 -0.28 -4.22
C ARG A 208 -1.89 -0.35 -3.49
N PHE A 209 -1.94 -1.22 -2.50
CA PHE A 209 -3.03 -1.29 -1.53
C PHE A 209 -2.85 -0.26 -0.41
N PRO A 210 -3.88 -0.04 0.43
CA PRO A 210 -3.79 0.77 1.64
C PRO A 210 -2.50 0.52 2.45
N GLU A 211 -1.63 1.51 2.58
CA GLU A 211 -0.36 1.38 3.32
C GLU A 211 -0.59 1.20 4.83
N VAL A 212 -1.78 1.61 5.32
CA VAL A 212 -2.14 1.63 6.74
C VAL A 212 -3.21 0.57 7.05
N ASP A 213 -2.89 -0.37 7.95
CA ASP A 213 -3.86 -1.34 8.50
C ASP A 213 -4.69 -0.73 9.65
N TYR A 214 -5.86 -1.30 10.00
CA TYR A 214 -6.79 -0.74 11.00
C TYR A 214 -6.10 -0.38 12.33
N SER A 215 -5.29 -1.29 12.87
CA SER A 215 -4.51 -1.05 14.08
C SER A 215 -3.56 0.13 13.91
N SER A 216 -2.80 0.19 12.82
CA SER A 216 -1.88 1.30 12.56
C SER A 216 -2.64 2.62 12.39
N ALA A 217 -3.82 2.60 11.76
CA ALA A 217 -4.68 3.77 11.61
C ALA A 217 -5.09 4.35 12.98
N GLN A 218 -5.42 3.49 13.94
CA GLN A 218 -5.78 3.92 15.30
C GLN A 218 -4.56 4.38 16.11
N ASN A 219 -3.44 3.67 16.04
CA ASN A 219 -2.33 3.86 16.97
C ASN A 219 -1.21 4.80 16.47
N ASP A 220 -1.02 4.94 15.16
CA ASP A 220 0.14 5.65 14.59
C ASP A 220 -0.23 6.99 13.92
N PHE A 221 -1.53 7.28 13.73
CA PHE A 221 -2.03 8.48 13.03
C PHE A 221 -3.02 9.34 13.84
N SER A 222 -3.04 9.20 15.17
CA SER A 222 -3.99 9.92 16.04
C SER A 222 -5.47 9.61 15.72
N GLY A 223 -5.77 8.38 15.29
CA GLY A 223 -7.13 7.88 15.01
C GLY A 223 -7.38 7.49 13.54
N ALA A 224 -8.34 6.57 13.30
CA ALA A 224 -8.59 5.95 12.00
C ALA A 224 -8.95 6.90 10.84
N ILE A 225 -9.35 8.15 11.13
CA ILE A 225 -9.85 9.12 10.14
C ILE A 225 -8.69 9.93 9.50
N ASN A 226 -7.51 9.94 10.13
CA ASN A 226 -6.32 10.68 9.68
C ASN A 226 -5.32 9.80 8.89
N ALA A 227 -5.62 8.53 8.67
CA ALA A 227 -4.74 7.58 8.00
C ALA A 227 -4.80 7.70 6.45
N PRO A 228 -3.68 7.97 5.75
CA PRO A 228 -3.64 7.95 4.28
C PRO A 228 -3.73 6.52 3.74
N ASN A 229 -4.30 6.33 2.54
CA ASN A 229 -4.44 5.01 1.93
C ASN A 229 -5.11 4.02 2.91
N TYR A 230 -6.37 4.28 3.30
CA TYR A 230 -7.21 3.39 4.11
C TYR A 230 -8.47 3.01 3.32
N ALA A 231 -9.06 1.85 3.59
CA ALA A 231 -10.32 1.45 2.99
C ALA A 231 -11.48 2.14 3.74
N ASN A 232 -12.54 2.57 3.05
CA ASN A 232 -13.69 3.10 3.78
C ASN A 232 -14.50 1.97 4.46
N LYS A 233 -15.56 2.36 5.18
CA LYS A 233 -16.38 1.43 5.97
C LYS A 233 -16.93 0.24 5.16
N MET A 234 -17.18 0.38 3.85
CA MET A 234 -17.87 -0.64 3.05
C MET A 234 -17.27 -0.95 1.68
N ALA A 235 -16.14 -0.35 1.32
CA ALA A 235 -15.51 -0.52 0.02
C ALA A 235 -13.98 -0.43 0.09
N PHE A 236 -13.33 -1.02 -0.90
CA PHE A 236 -11.90 -0.96 -1.12
C PHE A 236 -11.59 -0.26 -2.44
N ALA A 237 -10.41 0.34 -2.48
CA ALA A 237 -9.79 0.81 -3.70
C ALA A 237 -8.28 0.60 -3.66
N ALA A 238 -7.69 0.29 -4.82
CA ALA A 238 -6.26 0.07 -4.97
C ALA A 238 -5.77 0.71 -6.27
N ILE A 239 -4.56 1.25 -6.26
CA ILE A 239 -3.88 1.76 -7.47
C ILE A 239 -3.11 0.59 -8.10
N LYS A 240 -3.35 0.35 -9.39
CA LYS A 240 -2.64 -0.65 -10.19
C LYS A 240 -1.26 -0.13 -10.63
N ALA A 241 -0.41 -1.02 -11.14
CA ALA A 241 0.92 -0.69 -11.64
C ALA A 241 0.94 0.45 -12.68
N ASP A 242 -0.10 0.54 -13.51
CA ASP A 242 -0.27 1.56 -14.54
C ASP A 242 -0.80 2.90 -14.00
N GLY A 243 -1.05 3.00 -12.69
CA GLY A 243 -1.62 4.17 -12.03
C GLY A 243 -3.14 4.31 -12.16
N SER A 244 -3.85 3.33 -12.74
CA SER A 244 -5.32 3.28 -12.73
C SER A 244 -5.86 2.72 -11.41
N ILE A 245 -7.17 2.86 -11.16
CA ILE A 245 -7.79 2.44 -9.89
C ILE A 245 -8.69 1.22 -10.11
N MET A 246 -8.56 0.24 -9.22
CA MET A 246 -9.53 -0.84 -9.04
C MET A 246 -10.30 -0.62 -7.75
N ALA A 247 -11.63 -0.73 -7.79
CA ALA A 247 -12.48 -0.65 -6.59
C ALA A 247 -13.47 -1.82 -6.53
N TRP A 248 -13.75 -2.28 -5.31
CA TRP A 248 -14.72 -3.35 -5.03
C TRP A 248 -15.40 -3.15 -3.68
N GLY A 249 -16.56 -3.79 -3.47
CA GLY A 249 -17.39 -3.63 -2.26
C GLY A 249 -18.73 -2.93 -2.57
N ASN A 250 -19.30 -2.24 -1.58
CA ASN A 250 -20.61 -1.59 -1.73
C ASN A 250 -20.54 -0.45 -2.78
N PRO A 251 -21.36 -0.48 -3.85
CA PRO A 251 -21.34 0.54 -4.90
C PRO A 251 -21.64 1.96 -4.41
N HIS A 252 -22.50 2.12 -3.40
CA HIS A 252 -22.84 3.43 -2.83
C HIS A 252 -21.67 4.09 -2.12
N PHE A 253 -20.72 3.28 -1.63
CA PHE A 253 -19.52 3.70 -0.91
C PHE A 253 -18.29 3.74 -1.83
N GLY A 254 -18.48 3.72 -3.15
CA GLY A 254 -17.36 3.74 -4.10
C GLY A 254 -16.71 2.39 -4.35
N GLY A 255 -17.36 1.28 -3.99
CA GLY A 255 -16.95 -0.07 -4.37
C GLY A 255 -17.16 -0.41 -5.85
N LYS A 256 -17.64 0.55 -6.65
CA LYS A 256 -17.70 0.53 -8.11
C LYS A 256 -17.47 1.94 -8.64
N LYS A 257 -17.27 2.06 -9.97
CA LYS A 257 -17.15 3.34 -10.68
C LYS A 257 -15.97 4.18 -10.18
N ALA A 258 -14.83 3.55 -9.91
CA ALA A 258 -13.58 4.28 -9.77
C ALA A 258 -13.28 5.06 -11.07
N PRO A 259 -12.50 6.15 -11.00
CA PRO A 259 -12.07 6.89 -12.18
C PRO A 259 -11.43 5.98 -13.23
N ALA A 260 -11.80 6.18 -14.50
CA ALA A 260 -11.37 5.32 -15.61
C ALA A 260 -9.95 5.65 -16.12
N ASP A 261 -9.43 6.81 -15.75
CA ASP A 261 -8.10 7.28 -16.13
C ASP A 261 -7.00 6.78 -15.19
N SER A 262 -5.75 7.08 -15.53
CA SER A 262 -4.56 6.62 -14.80
C SER A 262 -3.68 7.78 -14.31
N GLY A 263 -2.54 7.45 -13.71
CA GLY A 263 -1.58 8.40 -13.14
C GLY A 263 -1.84 8.79 -11.68
N TYR A 264 -2.72 8.06 -10.98
CA TYR A 264 -2.94 8.24 -9.55
C TYR A 264 -1.75 7.70 -8.74
N THR A 265 -1.46 8.38 -7.63
CA THR A 265 -0.32 8.08 -6.76
C THR A 265 -0.72 7.75 -5.34
N LYS A 266 -1.85 8.29 -4.86
CA LYS A 266 -2.41 8.07 -3.52
C LYS A 266 -3.95 8.00 -3.58
N ILE A 267 -4.54 7.21 -2.69
CA ILE A 267 -6.00 7.17 -2.46
C ILE A 267 -6.27 7.54 -1.01
N TYR A 268 -7.28 8.37 -0.82
CA TYR A 268 -7.80 8.79 0.48
C TYR A 268 -9.27 8.40 0.57
N SER A 269 -9.77 8.22 1.78
CA SER A 269 -11.15 7.82 2.00
C SER A 269 -11.71 8.44 3.27
N ASN A 270 -12.98 8.84 3.24
CA ASN A 270 -13.76 9.04 4.46
C ASN A 270 -14.66 7.82 4.68
N GLY A 271 -15.67 7.89 5.55
CA GLY A 271 -16.57 6.77 5.83
C GLY A 271 -17.40 6.28 4.63
N PHE A 272 -17.56 7.09 3.58
CA PHE A 272 -18.57 6.92 2.53
C PHE A 272 -18.09 7.15 1.09
N ALA A 273 -16.89 7.69 0.89
CA ALA A 273 -16.37 8.10 -0.41
C ALA A 273 -14.83 7.99 -0.47
N PHE A 274 -14.29 8.11 -1.68
CA PHE A 274 -12.86 8.13 -1.97
C PHE A 274 -12.45 9.39 -2.74
N ALA A 275 -11.20 9.78 -2.56
CA ALA A 275 -10.51 10.82 -3.32
C ALA A 275 -9.11 10.32 -3.72
N ALA A 276 -8.74 10.40 -4.99
CA ALA A 276 -7.44 9.97 -5.49
C ALA A 276 -6.62 11.14 -6.02
N LEU A 277 -5.34 11.17 -5.67
CA LEU A 277 -4.40 12.25 -5.98
C LEU A 277 -3.38 11.81 -7.04
N LYS A 278 -3.19 12.63 -8.08
CA LYS A 278 -2.15 12.43 -9.10
C LYS A 278 -0.84 13.16 -8.74
N ALA A 279 0.24 12.83 -9.45
CA ALA A 279 1.55 13.46 -9.24
C ALA A 279 1.56 14.98 -9.51
N ASP A 280 0.69 15.45 -10.41
CA ASP A 280 0.52 16.89 -10.68
C ASP A 280 -0.41 17.60 -9.65
N GLY A 281 -0.87 16.85 -8.65
CA GLY A 281 -1.75 17.34 -7.60
C GLY A 281 -3.20 17.53 -8.03
N SER A 282 -3.65 16.96 -9.14
CA SER A 282 -5.08 16.86 -9.48
C SER A 282 -5.78 15.78 -8.65
N ILE A 283 -7.06 16.00 -8.35
CA ILE A 283 -7.87 15.13 -7.49
C ILE A 283 -9.10 14.63 -8.26
N SER A 284 -9.38 13.33 -8.15
CA SER A 284 -10.64 12.72 -8.63
C SER A 284 -11.37 12.04 -7.48
N THR A 285 -12.69 12.16 -7.43
CA THR A 285 -13.52 11.65 -6.32
C THR A 285 -14.58 10.67 -6.80
N TRP A 286 -14.92 9.69 -5.96
CA TRP A 286 -16.04 8.77 -6.23
C TRP A 286 -16.66 8.19 -4.96
N GLY A 287 -17.87 7.62 -5.09
CA GLY A 287 -18.67 7.14 -3.96
C GLY A 287 -19.84 8.08 -3.65
N SER A 288 -20.22 8.21 -2.38
CA SER A 288 -21.43 8.93 -1.98
C SER A 288 -21.33 10.45 -2.23
N LEU A 289 -22.23 10.97 -3.09
CA LEU A 289 -22.31 12.40 -3.48
C LEU A 289 -22.31 13.34 -2.26
N LYS A 290 -23.18 13.08 -1.28
CA LYS A 290 -23.34 13.92 -0.07
C LYS A 290 -22.08 13.97 0.81
N ASN A 291 -21.17 13.01 0.63
CA ASN A 291 -19.97 12.85 1.45
C ASN A 291 -18.69 13.07 0.64
N GLY A 292 -18.75 13.87 -0.43
CA GLY A 292 -17.55 14.24 -1.20
C GLY A 292 -17.17 13.27 -2.32
N GLY A 293 -18.09 12.38 -2.72
CA GLY A 293 -17.93 11.44 -3.83
C GLY A 293 -18.07 12.08 -5.21
N THR A 294 -18.54 11.30 -6.20
CA THR A 294 -18.67 11.76 -7.60
C THR A 294 -19.64 12.95 -7.66
N ASP A 295 -19.28 13.98 -8.43
CA ASP A 295 -20.06 15.21 -8.63
C ASP A 295 -20.36 16.01 -7.36
N ALA A 296 -19.63 15.75 -6.27
CA ALA A 296 -19.83 16.48 -5.03
C ALA A 296 -19.58 17.99 -5.22
N PRO A 297 -20.44 18.84 -4.65
CA PRO A 297 -20.25 20.28 -4.73
C PRO A 297 -18.90 20.65 -4.09
N ASN A 298 -18.25 21.67 -4.65
CA ASN A 298 -16.95 22.17 -4.20
C ASN A 298 -15.77 21.19 -4.34
N ALA A 299 -15.94 20.04 -5.01
CA ALA A 299 -14.83 19.13 -5.30
C ALA A 299 -13.67 19.88 -6.01
N PRO A 300 -12.40 19.58 -5.69
CA PRO A 300 -11.28 20.34 -6.22
C PRO A 300 -11.12 20.19 -7.74
N THR A 301 -11.10 21.31 -8.47
CA THR A 301 -10.85 21.33 -9.93
C THR A 301 -9.45 21.84 -10.30
N LYS A 302 -8.71 22.38 -9.32
CA LYS A 302 -7.35 22.89 -9.48
C LYS A 302 -6.30 21.78 -9.32
N LYS A 303 -5.07 22.07 -9.73
CA LYS A 303 -3.87 21.22 -9.52
C LYS A 303 -3.02 21.72 -8.34
N GLY A 304 -1.96 20.99 -8.01
CA GLY A 304 -0.98 21.38 -6.99
C GLY A 304 -1.34 20.99 -5.55
N TYR A 305 -2.35 20.14 -5.35
CA TYR A 305 -2.61 19.54 -4.05
C TYR A 305 -1.55 18.49 -3.72
N THR A 306 -1.15 18.41 -2.46
CA THR A 306 -0.06 17.54 -1.98
C THR A 306 -0.54 16.52 -0.96
N LYS A 307 -1.62 16.85 -0.23
CA LYS A 307 -2.20 16.02 0.83
C LYS A 307 -3.71 16.20 0.91
N ILE A 308 -4.41 15.14 1.34
CA ILE A 308 -5.84 15.16 1.64
C ILE A 308 -6.03 14.58 3.05
N SER A 309 -6.86 15.25 3.84
CA SER A 309 -7.37 14.79 5.13
C SER A 309 -8.89 14.63 5.05
N SER A 310 -9.48 13.87 5.97
CA SER A 310 -10.92 13.59 5.97
C SER A 310 -11.50 13.68 7.37
N THR A 311 -12.78 14.06 7.49
CA THR A 311 -13.62 13.72 8.66
C THR A 311 -14.38 12.43 8.35
N ALA A 312 -15.38 12.04 9.14
CA ALA A 312 -16.20 10.87 8.79
C ALA A 312 -16.95 11.01 7.45
N SER A 313 -17.22 12.24 7.01
CA SER A 313 -18.13 12.53 5.88
C SER A 313 -17.68 13.70 4.97
N ALA A 314 -16.51 14.28 5.21
CA ALA A 314 -15.96 15.38 4.40
C ALA A 314 -14.46 15.18 4.13
N PHE A 315 -13.92 15.99 3.22
CA PHE A 315 -12.52 16.03 2.86
C PHE A 315 -11.97 17.46 2.90
N ALA A 316 -10.67 17.59 3.14
CA ALA A 316 -9.92 18.82 3.01
C ALA A 316 -8.56 18.54 2.33
N ALA A 317 -8.24 19.27 1.28
CA ALA A 317 -7.00 19.12 0.53
C ALA A 317 -6.08 20.32 0.74
N LEU A 318 -4.81 20.04 1.01
CA LEU A 318 -3.73 21.03 1.20
C LEU A 318 -2.92 21.16 -0.10
N ARG A 319 -2.60 22.39 -0.48
CA ARG A 319 -1.71 22.73 -1.60
C ARG A 319 -0.29 23.01 -1.14
N ALA A 320 0.66 23.00 -2.07
CA ALA A 320 2.07 23.30 -1.77
C ALA A 320 2.30 24.73 -1.22
N ASP A 321 1.44 25.68 -1.59
CA ASP A 321 1.40 27.05 -1.05
C ASP A 321 0.78 27.13 0.37
N GLY A 322 0.26 26.01 0.87
CA GLY A 322 -0.42 25.92 2.15
C GLY A 322 -1.89 26.34 2.12
N SER A 323 -2.48 26.67 0.97
CA SER A 323 -3.92 26.93 0.88
C SER A 323 -4.75 25.64 0.97
N ILE A 324 -5.97 25.76 1.50
CA ILE A 324 -6.85 24.62 1.82
C ILE A 324 -8.15 24.68 1.02
N LYS A 325 -8.60 23.52 0.52
CA LYS A 325 -9.92 23.35 -0.09
C LYS A 325 -10.68 22.22 0.60
N ALA A 326 -11.84 22.52 1.18
CA ALA A 326 -12.76 21.51 1.71
C ALA A 326 -13.95 21.21 0.78
N TRP A 327 -14.46 19.99 0.85
CA TRP A 327 -15.67 19.53 0.16
C TRP A 327 -16.31 18.33 0.87
N GLY A 328 -17.59 18.06 0.59
CA GLY A 328 -18.37 16.97 1.21
C GLY A 328 -19.48 17.51 2.11
N ASN A 329 -19.81 16.79 3.19
CA ASN A 329 -20.87 17.20 4.10
C ASN A 329 -20.48 18.51 4.84
N SER A 330 -21.29 19.56 4.69
CA SER A 330 -21.06 20.88 5.30
C SER A 330 -20.99 20.83 6.82
N ASP A 331 -21.86 20.04 7.45
CA ASP A 331 -21.96 19.93 8.91
C ASP A 331 -20.70 19.29 9.50
N ASN A 332 -19.94 18.55 8.67
CA ASN A 332 -18.71 17.86 9.07
C ASN A 332 -17.45 18.55 8.49
N GLY A 333 -17.51 19.85 8.23
CA GLY A 333 -16.37 20.64 7.74
C GLY A 333 -16.09 20.53 6.24
N GLY A 334 -17.08 20.07 5.45
CA GLY A 334 -17.02 20.05 3.99
C GLY A 334 -17.11 21.43 3.32
N THR A 335 -17.33 22.49 4.10
CA THR A 335 -17.32 23.88 3.67
C THR A 335 -16.46 24.71 4.63
N ASP A 336 -16.26 25.99 4.29
CA ASP A 336 -15.71 27.00 5.21
C ASP A 336 -14.28 26.73 5.72
N ALA A 337 -13.48 26.04 4.91
CA ALA A 337 -12.04 25.95 5.11
C ALA A 337 -11.41 27.35 5.22
N PRO A 338 -10.39 27.55 6.08
CA PRO A 338 -9.81 28.85 6.32
C PRO A 338 -9.18 29.43 5.05
N VAL A 339 -9.39 30.73 4.84
CA VAL A 339 -8.78 31.48 3.75
C VAL A 339 -7.33 31.83 4.10
N GLY A 340 -6.43 31.73 3.13
CA GLY A 340 -5.02 32.09 3.28
C GLY A 340 -4.07 30.99 2.79
N GLU A 341 -2.78 31.24 2.98
CA GLU A 341 -1.65 30.38 2.65
C GLU A 341 -0.82 30.10 3.92
N GLY A 342 0.19 29.23 3.81
CA GLY A 342 1.13 28.96 4.91
C GLY A 342 0.68 27.91 5.94
N TYR A 343 -0.45 27.23 5.72
CA TYR A 343 -0.78 26.02 6.47
C TYR A 343 0.13 24.86 6.03
N THR A 344 0.60 24.09 7.01
CA THR A 344 1.54 22.99 6.79
C THR A 344 0.88 21.63 6.93
N GLU A 345 -0.14 21.54 7.78
CA GLU A 345 -0.80 20.28 8.11
C GLU A 345 -2.29 20.46 8.44
N ILE A 346 -3.09 19.44 8.13
CA ILE A 346 -4.52 19.38 8.44
C ILE A 346 -4.79 18.12 9.26
N TYR A 347 -5.34 18.33 10.46
CA TYR A 347 -5.82 17.31 11.38
C TYR A 347 -7.34 17.31 11.39
N SER A 348 -7.95 16.19 11.77
CA SER A 348 -9.41 16.08 11.91
C SER A 348 -9.82 15.17 13.05
N ASN A 349 -11.02 15.40 13.54
CA ASN A 349 -11.79 14.41 14.29
C ASN A 349 -12.96 13.92 13.42
N THR A 350 -14.00 13.36 14.04
CA THR A 350 -15.13 12.79 13.29
C THR A 350 -15.95 13.84 12.53
N TYR A 351 -15.97 15.09 12.99
CA TYR A 351 -16.89 16.14 12.52
C TYR A 351 -16.23 17.50 12.24
N ALA A 352 -14.97 17.72 12.65
CA ALA A 352 -14.27 18.99 12.51
C ALA A 352 -12.82 18.80 12.04
N PHE A 353 -12.24 19.89 11.54
CA PHE A 353 -10.85 19.99 11.10
C PHE A 353 -10.08 21.07 11.86
N ALA A 354 -8.76 20.88 11.97
CA ALA A 354 -7.80 21.83 12.51
C ALA A 354 -6.57 21.93 11.59
N ALA A 355 -6.28 23.12 11.06
CA ALA A 355 -5.11 23.42 10.25
C ALA A 355 -4.01 24.05 11.11
N LEU A 356 -2.78 23.54 10.98
CA LEU A 356 -1.59 24.04 11.65
C LEU A 356 -0.73 24.85 10.67
N ALA A 357 -0.41 26.10 11.01
CA ALA A 357 0.45 26.97 10.22
C ALA A 357 1.94 26.81 10.58
N HIS A 358 2.83 27.34 9.74
CA HIS A 358 4.29 27.28 9.95
C HIS A 358 4.74 27.97 11.26
N ASP A 359 4.02 29.00 11.71
CA ASP A 359 4.26 29.68 12.99
C ASP A 359 3.71 28.90 14.21
N GLY A 360 3.08 27.75 13.97
CA GLY A 360 2.44 26.91 14.97
C GLY A 360 1.04 27.37 15.37
N SER A 361 0.47 28.40 14.74
CA SER A 361 -0.90 28.82 15.00
C SER A 361 -1.93 27.85 14.41
N ILE A 362 -3.13 27.80 15.01
CA ILE A 362 -4.19 26.85 14.65
C ILE A 362 -5.42 27.60 14.14
N LYS A 363 -6.00 27.11 13.03
CA LYS A 363 -7.34 27.48 12.57
C LYS A 363 -8.23 26.24 12.51
N VAL A 364 -9.49 26.38 12.91
CA VAL A 364 -10.46 25.28 12.97
C VAL A 364 -11.71 25.61 12.17
N TRP A 365 -12.39 24.58 11.68
CA TRP A 365 -13.69 24.68 11.02
C TRP A 365 -14.44 23.33 11.09
N GLY A 366 -15.73 23.35 10.78
CA GLY A 366 -16.64 22.21 10.87
C GLY A 366 -17.57 22.32 12.08
N ASP A 367 -17.99 21.18 12.62
CA ASP A 367 -18.97 21.14 13.71
C ASP A 367 -18.48 21.90 14.97
N PRO A 368 -19.23 22.91 15.44
CA PRO A 368 -18.81 23.73 16.58
C PRO A 368 -18.67 22.96 17.90
N ASP A 369 -19.53 21.98 18.15
CA ASP A 369 -19.60 21.23 19.40
C ASP A 369 -18.43 20.24 19.55
N THR A 370 -17.74 19.95 18.45
CA THR A 370 -16.61 19.03 18.39
C THR A 370 -15.27 19.73 18.13
N GLY A 371 -15.20 21.05 18.36
CA GLY A 371 -13.93 21.80 18.25
C GLY A 371 -13.67 22.40 16.87
N GLY A 372 -14.71 22.47 16.01
CA GLY A 372 -14.71 23.28 14.79
C GLY A 372 -14.70 24.78 15.03
N ILE A 373 -14.79 25.23 16.29
CA ILE A 373 -14.61 26.63 16.72
C ILE A 373 -13.66 26.72 17.93
N ASN A 374 -13.29 27.94 18.30
CA ASN A 374 -12.51 28.26 19.50
C ASN A 374 -11.13 27.58 19.57
N ALA A 375 -10.37 27.59 18.47
CA ALA A 375 -8.98 27.13 18.47
C ALA A 375 -8.15 27.86 19.55
N PRO A 376 -7.27 27.14 20.27
CA PRO A 376 -6.46 27.74 21.31
C PRO A 376 -5.40 28.68 20.71
N ALA A 377 -5.19 29.82 21.35
CA ALA A 377 -4.10 30.74 20.99
C ALA A 377 -2.74 30.15 21.39
N GLY A 378 -1.69 30.46 20.61
CA GLY A 378 -0.30 30.05 20.88
C GLY A 378 0.37 29.40 19.69
N SER A 379 1.57 28.87 19.92
CA SER A 379 2.37 28.13 18.93
C SER A 379 2.48 26.66 19.35
N TYR A 380 2.13 25.77 18.42
CA TYR A 380 2.02 24.33 18.64
C TYR A 380 2.81 23.57 17.57
N THR A 381 3.26 22.37 17.90
CA THR A 381 4.04 21.51 17.00
C THR A 381 3.22 20.37 16.43
N LYS A 382 2.15 19.95 17.11
CA LYS A 382 1.31 18.81 16.69
C LYS A 382 -0.09 18.87 17.31
N ILE A 383 -1.07 18.34 16.59
CA ILE A 383 -2.46 18.20 17.05
C ILE A 383 -2.84 16.72 17.08
N TYR A 384 -3.69 16.37 18.03
CA TYR A 384 -4.25 15.05 18.29
C TYR A 384 -5.75 15.20 18.48
N SER A 385 -6.50 14.12 18.31
CA SER A 385 -7.97 14.16 18.33
C SER A 385 -8.57 12.93 18.98
N THR A 386 -9.73 13.09 19.61
CA THR A 386 -10.70 12.02 19.90
C THR A 386 -11.77 12.04 18.80
N THR A 387 -12.93 11.41 19.02
CA THR A 387 -14.08 11.55 18.11
C THR A 387 -14.59 12.99 18.03
N ASP A 388 -14.46 13.76 19.11
CA ASP A 388 -15.21 15.00 19.36
C ASP A 388 -14.42 16.11 20.06
N ALA A 389 -13.10 15.94 20.22
CA ALA A 389 -12.20 16.93 20.81
C ALA A 389 -10.82 16.90 20.16
N PHE A 390 -10.06 17.96 20.38
CA PHE A 390 -8.67 18.11 19.96
C PHE A 390 -7.75 18.38 21.15
N ALA A 391 -6.48 18.01 21.01
CA ALA A 391 -5.39 18.36 21.91
C ALA A 391 -4.16 18.79 21.09
N ALA A 392 -3.55 19.93 21.42
CA ALA A 392 -2.38 20.46 20.75
C ALA A 392 -1.17 20.48 21.70
N LEU A 393 -0.05 19.97 21.22
CA LEU A 393 1.23 19.86 21.94
C LEU A 393 2.16 21.02 21.55
N ARG A 394 2.79 21.64 22.54
CA ARG A 394 3.82 22.68 22.34
C ARG A 394 5.23 22.09 22.38
N ALA A 395 6.22 22.87 21.93
CA ALA A 395 7.62 22.46 21.93
C ALA A 395 8.20 22.20 23.33
N ASP A 396 7.69 22.88 24.37
CA ASP A 396 8.05 22.63 25.77
C ASP A 396 7.35 21.38 26.35
N GLY A 397 6.48 20.75 25.56
CA GLY A 397 5.69 19.59 25.93
C GLY A 397 4.46 19.93 26.78
N SER A 398 4.00 21.18 26.84
CA SER A 398 2.68 21.53 27.43
C SER A 398 1.54 21.25 26.44
N ILE A 399 0.33 20.98 26.95
CA ILE A 399 -0.82 20.52 26.15
C ILE A 399 -2.02 21.42 26.37
N MET A 400 -2.63 21.94 25.30
CA MET A 400 -3.96 22.55 25.35
C MET A 400 -4.99 21.65 24.67
N ALA A 401 -6.22 21.59 25.18
CA ALA A 401 -7.30 20.84 24.57
C ALA A 401 -8.57 21.69 24.42
N TRP A 402 -9.39 21.36 23.41
CA TRP A 402 -10.66 22.04 23.12
C TRP A 402 -11.64 21.09 22.41
N GLY A 403 -12.91 21.48 22.33
CA GLY A 403 -14.00 20.66 21.78
C GLY A 403 -15.05 20.30 22.83
N SER A 404 -15.71 19.15 22.68
CA SER A 404 -16.91 18.80 23.45
C SER A 404 -16.72 18.91 24.98
N PRO A 405 -17.50 19.79 25.66
CA PRO A 405 -17.43 19.94 27.12
C PRO A 405 -17.94 18.69 27.87
N ASN A 406 -18.91 17.98 27.28
CA ASN A 406 -19.64 16.88 27.92
C ASN A 406 -18.80 15.61 28.07
N ASN A 407 -17.84 15.41 27.16
CA ASN A 407 -16.99 14.21 27.12
C ASN A 407 -15.60 14.41 27.76
N LYS A 408 -15.39 15.56 28.42
CA LYS A 408 -14.21 15.89 29.25
C LYS A 408 -12.86 15.90 28.51
N GLY A 409 -12.84 15.77 27.18
CA GLY A 409 -11.61 15.80 26.37
C GLY A 409 -10.93 17.17 26.34
N ALA A 410 -11.67 18.26 26.61
CA ALA A 410 -11.19 19.64 26.58
C ALA A 410 -10.32 20.06 27.78
N ASN A 411 -10.21 19.24 28.84
CA ASN A 411 -9.45 19.60 30.05
C ASN A 411 -8.07 18.95 30.05
N ALA A 412 -7.15 19.53 29.28
CA ALA A 412 -5.77 19.05 29.21
C ALA A 412 -5.08 19.04 30.60
N PRO A 413 -4.14 18.12 30.83
CA PRO A 413 -3.42 18.06 32.10
C PRO A 413 -2.43 19.21 32.24
N ASP A 414 -2.25 19.68 33.48
CA ASP A 414 -1.24 20.68 33.79
C ASP A 414 0.19 20.14 33.60
N GLY A 415 1.13 21.07 33.44
CA GLY A 415 2.56 20.80 33.35
C GLY A 415 3.10 20.70 31.92
N SER A 416 4.36 20.27 31.83
CA SER A 416 5.14 20.20 30.59
C SER A 416 5.96 18.90 30.51
N GLY A 417 6.74 18.75 29.43
CA GLY A 417 7.59 17.58 29.21
C GLY A 417 6.86 16.35 28.67
N TYR A 418 5.61 16.50 28.20
CA TYR A 418 4.93 15.47 27.42
C TYR A 418 5.55 15.42 26.01
N THR A 419 5.81 14.20 25.53
CA THR A 419 6.46 13.97 24.23
C THR A 419 5.52 13.39 23.19
N GLU A 420 4.45 12.75 23.63
CA GLU A 420 3.47 12.09 22.77
C GLU A 420 2.10 12.04 23.43
N ILE A 421 1.04 12.06 22.63
CA ILE A 421 -0.35 11.87 23.06
C ILE A 421 -0.94 10.73 22.23
N SER A 422 -1.65 9.82 22.88
CA SER A 422 -2.49 8.80 22.25
C SER A 422 -3.95 9.05 22.63
N SER A 423 -4.87 8.67 21.74
CA SER A 423 -6.30 8.92 21.94
C SER A 423 -7.13 7.66 21.69
N ASN A 424 -8.29 7.59 22.32
CA ASN A 424 -9.41 6.74 21.89
C ASN A 424 -10.63 7.59 21.55
N GLU A 425 -11.84 7.01 21.48
CA GLU A 425 -13.03 7.75 21.05
C GLU A 425 -13.35 8.94 21.95
N TYR A 426 -13.04 8.87 23.25
CA TYR A 426 -13.46 9.89 24.22
C TYR A 426 -12.39 10.32 25.23
N ALA A 427 -11.18 9.74 25.19
CA ALA A 427 -10.10 10.03 26.12
C ALA A 427 -8.74 10.18 25.44
N PHE A 428 -7.84 10.88 26.13
CA PHE A 428 -6.44 11.08 25.77
C PHE A 428 -5.52 10.50 26.85
N ALA A 429 -4.31 10.10 26.45
CA ALA A 429 -3.23 9.69 27.32
C ALA A 429 -1.90 10.26 26.80
N ALA A 430 -1.22 11.07 27.61
CA ALA A 430 0.06 11.68 27.29
C ALA A 430 1.22 10.95 27.97
N LEU A 431 2.28 10.68 27.19
CA LEU A 431 3.54 10.08 27.63
C LEU A 431 4.59 11.16 27.85
N LYS A 432 5.32 11.08 28.97
CA LYS A 432 6.50 11.93 29.24
C LYS A 432 7.80 11.23 28.84
N ALA A 433 8.87 12.01 28.69
CA ALA A 433 10.21 11.49 28.39
C ALA A 433 10.75 10.49 29.42
N ASP A 434 10.32 10.59 30.68
CA ASP A 434 10.67 9.62 31.74
C ASP A 434 9.82 8.33 31.70
N GLY A 435 8.91 8.24 30.73
CA GLY A 435 8.01 7.13 30.53
C GLY A 435 6.85 7.08 31.53
N SER A 436 6.50 8.18 32.21
CA SER A 436 5.26 8.30 32.97
C SER A 436 4.07 8.72 32.08
N ILE A 437 2.84 8.35 32.47
CA ILE A 437 1.62 8.59 31.69
C ILE A 437 0.63 9.43 32.50
N VAL A 438 -0.02 10.40 31.85
CA VAL A 438 -1.18 11.15 32.38
C VAL A 438 -2.34 11.02 31.39
N ALA A 439 -3.52 10.65 31.87
CA ALA A 439 -4.70 10.48 31.02
C ALA A 439 -5.85 11.39 31.48
N TRP A 440 -6.64 11.87 30.53
CA TRP A 440 -7.81 12.74 30.76
C TRP A 440 -8.91 12.45 29.74
N GLY A 441 -10.12 12.97 29.98
CA GLY A 441 -11.29 12.72 29.13
C GLY A 441 -12.32 11.77 29.75
N GLY A 442 -12.97 10.99 28.88
CA GLY A 442 -14.03 10.03 29.22
C GLY A 442 -13.60 9.07 30.32
N SER A 443 -14.32 9.08 31.46
CA SER A 443 -13.94 8.28 32.63
C SER A 443 -14.08 6.78 32.40
N SER A 444 -15.08 6.36 31.61
CA SER A 444 -15.29 4.95 31.24
C SER A 444 -14.28 4.47 30.21
N THR A 445 -13.67 5.39 29.44
CA THR A 445 -12.72 5.06 28.37
C THR A 445 -11.26 5.27 28.77
N GLY A 446 -10.94 5.25 30.07
CA GLY A 446 -9.55 5.37 30.54
C GLY A 446 -9.01 6.80 30.62
N GLY A 447 -9.87 7.82 30.48
CA GLY A 447 -9.56 9.21 30.82
C GLY A 447 -9.45 9.48 32.33
N LYS A 448 -9.57 8.44 33.17
CA LYS A 448 -9.25 8.45 34.60
C LYS A 448 -8.46 7.19 34.97
N LYS A 449 -7.90 7.17 36.19
CA LYS A 449 -7.17 6.03 36.77
C LYS A 449 -5.94 5.63 35.95
N THR A 450 -5.11 6.62 35.63
CA THR A 450 -3.90 6.41 34.84
C THR A 450 -2.94 5.43 35.50
N PRO A 451 -2.23 4.58 34.74
CA PRO A 451 -1.23 3.68 35.30
C PRO A 451 -0.17 4.42 36.10
N SER A 452 0.17 3.87 37.27
CA SER A 452 1.31 4.35 38.05
C SER A 452 2.64 3.83 37.46
N GLY A 453 3.73 4.50 37.84
CA GLY A 453 5.08 4.11 37.46
C GLY A 453 5.65 4.85 36.25
N LYS A 454 6.82 4.39 35.81
CA LYS A 454 7.64 4.97 34.74
C LYS A 454 8.14 3.88 33.79
N GLY A 455 8.86 4.29 32.73
CA GLY A 455 9.49 3.38 31.78
C GLY A 455 8.55 2.79 30.72
N TYR A 456 7.35 3.35 30.58
CA TYR A 456 6.50 3.09 29.40
C TYR A 456 7.15 3.73 28.18
N THR A 457 7.17 3.01 27.06
CA THR A 457 7.81 3.44 25.81
C THR A 457 6.81 3.73 24.70
N LYS A 458 5.59 3.17 24.79
CA LYS A 458 4.52 3.40 23.82
C LYS A 458 3.15 3.14 24.45
N ILE A 459 2.17 3.95 24.07
CA ILE A 459 0.76 3.78 24.39
C ILE A 459 0.03 3.31 23.13
N TYR A 460 -0.90 2.37 23.31
CA TYR A 460 -1.79 1.83 22.30
C TYR A 460 -3.23 2.02 22.79
N SER A 461 -4.17 2.15 21.85
CA SER A 461 -5.58 2.35 22.14
C SER A 461 -6.48 1.50 21.26
N ASN A 462 -7.68 1.24 21.76
CA ASN A 462 -8.84 0.88 20.95
C ASN A 462 -9.94 1.92 21.16
N THR A 463 -11.20 1.61 20.82
CA THR A 463 -12.31 2.57 20.97
C THR A 463 -12.52 3.03 22.41
N ASN A 464 -12.34 2.16 23.41
CA ASN A 464 -12.72 2.43 24.82
C ASN A 464 -11.62 2.16 25.87
N ALA A 465 -10.42 1.78 25.45
CA ALA A 465 -9.36 1.38 26.37
C ALA A 465 -7.96 1.72 25.85
N PHE A 466 -7.00 1.69 26.76
CA PHE A 466 -5.58 1.88 26.50
C PHE A 466 -4.75 0.70 27.00
N ALA A 467 -3.60 0.49 26.36
CA ALA A 467 -2.55 -0.41 26.81
C ALA A 467 -1.17 0.23 26.59
N ALA A 468 -0.29 0.18 27.59
CA ALA A 468 1.05 0.72 27.52
C ALA A 468 2.10 -0.39 27.60
N LEU A 469 3.11 -0.30 26.74
CA LEU A 469 4.24 -1.23 26.66
C LEU A 469 5.46 -0.60 27.33
N LYS A 470 6.19 -1.38 28.13
CA LYS A 470 7.49 -1.00 28.69
C LYS A 470 8.65 -1.56 27.87
N ALA A 471 9.85 -1.02 28.09
CA ALA A 471 11.07 -1.46 27.41
C ALA A 471 11.43 -2.95 27.64
N ASP A 472 11.05 -3.51 28.80
CA ASP A 472 11.21 -4.94 29.09
C ASP A 472 10.13 -5.83 28.45
N GLY A 473 9.20 -5.21 27.74
CA GLY A 473 8.09 -5.86 27.07
C GLY A 473 6.95 -6.26 28.00
N SER A 474 6.84 -5.71 29.21
CA SER A 474 5.63 -5.86 30.05
C SER A 474 4.53 -4.87 29.64
N ILE A 475 3.27 -5.22 29.90
CA ILE A 475 2.09 -4.49 29.45
C ILE A 475 1.21 -4.09 30.65
N VAL A 476 0.68 -2.87 30.63
CA VAL A 476 -0.37 -2.43 31.55
C VAL A 476 -1.54 -1.87 30.74
N ALA A 477 -2.76 -2.33 31.02
CA ALA A 477 -3.97 -1.81 30.40
C ALA A 477 -4.85 -1.06 31.40
N TRP A 478 -5.61 -0.07 30.91
CA TRP A 478 -6.58 0.69 31.69
C TRP A 478 -7.73 1.20 30.80
N GLY A 479 -8.89 1.46 31.39
CA GLY A 479 -10.10 1.93 30.69
C GLY A 479 -11.26 0.95 30.84
N ASP A 480 -12.07 0.82 29.80
CA ASP A 480 -13.21 -0.11 29.80
C ASP A 480 -12.71 -1.56 29.84
N SER A 481 -13.06 -2.30 30.90
CA SER A 481 -12.64 -3.69 31.08
C SER A 481 -13.17 -4.62 29.98
N PHE A 482 -14.37 -4.37 29.44
CA PHE A 482 -14.93 -5.14 28.34
C PHE A 482 -14.08 -4.96 27.08
N ALA A 483 -13.58 -3.74 26.84
CA ALA A 483 -12.68 -3.45 25.73
C ALA A 483 -11.21 -3.83 26.00
N GLY A 484 -10.90 -4.58 27.07
CA GLY A 484 -9.50 -4.92 27.40
C GLY A 484 -8.72 -3.80 28.09
N GLY A 485 -9.40 -2.84 28.69
CA GLY A 485 -8.85 -1.88 29.66
C GLY A 485 -8.54 -2.50 31.03
N ALA A 486 -8.54 -3.82 31.12
CA ALA A 486 -8.09 -4.61 32.25
C ALA A 486 -7.50 -5.94 31.72
N ASP A 487 -6.91 -6.73 32.61
CA ASP A 487 -6.49 -8.11 32.32
C ASP A 487 -5.49 -8.25 31.15
N ALA A 488 -4.59 -7.27 31.02
CA ALA A 488 -3.43 -7.37 30.13
C ALA A 488 -2.61 -8.64 30.46
N PRO A 489 -1.98 -9.29 29.48
CA PRO A 489 -1.26 -10.52 29.70
C PRO A 489 -0.03 -10.32 30.59
N ASP A 490 0.17 -11.26 31.52
CA ASP A 490 1.34 -11.29 32.37
C ASP A 490 2.63 -11.61 31.59
N GLY A 491 3.77 -11.19 32.15
CA GLY A 491 5.09 -11.52 31.65
C GLY A 491 5.77 -10.40 30.89
N LYS A 492 6.86 -10.76 30.19
CA LYS A 492 7.79 -9.85 29.52
C LYS A 492 8.08 -10.30 28.08
N GLY A 493 8.80 -9.46 27.34
CA GLY A 493 9.29 -9.76 25.99
C GLY A 493 8.26 -9.58 24.88
N TYR A 494 7.13 -8.93 25.16
CA TYR A 494 6.27 -8.41 24.09
C TYR A 494 6.96 -7.25 23.39
N ILE A 495 6.90 -7.25 22.05
CA ILE A 495 7.58 -6.25 21.22
C ILE A 495 6.60 -5.29 20.55
N LYS A 496 5.32 -5.67 20.44
CA LYS A 496 4.28 -4.84 19.82
C LYS A 496 2.88 -5.25 20.29
N ILE A 497 2.02 -4.26 20.43
CA ILE A 497 0.57 -4.43 20.67
C ILE A 497 -0.18 -4.01 19.41
N TYR A 498 -1.27 -4.71 19.13
CA TYR A 498 -2.23 -4.45 18.07
C TYR A 498 -3.62 -4.37 18.67
N SER A 499 -4.51 -3.59 18.07
CA SER A 499 -5.87 -3.39 18.54
C SER A 499 -6.90 -3.48 17.41
N ASN A 500 -8.10 -3.93 17.77
CA ASN A 500 -9.34 -3.64 17.04
C ASN A 500 -10.21 -2.73 17.90
N ALA A 501 -11.54 -2.62 17.68
CA ALA A 501 -12.37 -1.72 18.48
C ALA A 501 -12.53 -2.14 19.95
N TYR A 502 -12.50 -3.43 20.28
CA TYR A 502 -12.85 -3.94 21.62
C TYR A 502 -11.86 -4.95 22.22
N ALA A 503 -10.75 -5.24 21.52
CA ALA A 503 -9.76 -6.19 21.98
C ALA A 503 -8.34 -5.78 21.56
N PHE A 504 -7.36 -6.41 22.21
CA PHE A 504 -5.94 -6.26 21.94
C PHE A 504 -5.26 -7.61 21.69
N ALA A 505 -4.17 -7.58 20.92
CA ALA A 505 -3.27 -8.69 20.69
C ALA A 505 -1.81 -8.24 20.79
N ALA A 506 -0.99 -8.90 21.60
CA ALA A 506 0.42 -8.60 21.78
C ALA A 506 1.30 -9.70 21.17
N LEU A 507 2.32 -9.28 20.40
CA LEU A 507 3.28 -10.13 19.70
C LEU A 507 4.62 -10.15 20.43
N LYS A 508 5.21 -11.34 20.60
CA LYS A 508 6.60 -11.52 21.09
C LYS A 508 7.58 -11.72 19.93
N ALA A 509 8.87 -11.55 20.21
CA ALA A 509 9.94 -11.74 19.22
C ALA A 509 10.03 -13.17 18.64
N ASP A 510 9.60 -14.19 19.40
CA ASP A 510 9.50 -15.56 18.91
C ASP A 510 8.23 -15.82 18.06
N GLY A 511 7.43 -14.79 17.86
CA GLY A 511 6.20 -14.82 17.10
C GLY A 511 5.02 -15.45 17.85
N SER A 512 5.07 -15.61 19.17
CA SER A 512 3.90 -15.97 19.98
C SER A 512 2.97 -14.78 20.22
N ILE A 513 1.67 -15.04 20.34
CA ILE A 513 0.61 -14.03 20.46
C ILE A 513 -0.17 -14.25 21.76
N ALA A 514 -0.45 -13.17 22.48
CA ALA A 514 -1.39 -13.16 23.60
C ALA A 514 -2.52 -12.15 23.33
N THR A 515 -3.76 -12.50 23.66
CA THR A 515 -4.95 -11.68 23.39
C THR A 515 -5.74 -11.38 24.67
N TRP A 516 -6.39 -10.21 24.72
CA TRP A 516 -7.26 -9.81 25.83
C TRP A 516 -8.32 -8.80 25.37
N GLY A 517 -9.32 -8.54 26.23
CA GLY A 517 -10.53 -7.78 25.90
C GLY A 517 -11.69 -8.68 25.47
N ASP A 518 -12.64 -8.11 24.72
CA ASP A 518 -13.90 -8.75 24.34
C ASP A 518 -13.67 -10.06 23.57
N ILE A 519 -14.31 -11.13 24.02
CA ILE A 519 -14.13 -12.47 23.48
C ILE A 519 -14.60 -12.57 22.02
N ASP A 520 -15.72 -11.93 21.70
CA ASP A 520 -16.28 -11.93 20.34
C ASP A 520 -15.37 -11.15 19.40
N SER A 521 -14.73 -10.10 19.90
CA SER A 521 -13.75 -9.31 19.15
C SER A 521 -12.35 -9.94 19.09
N GLY A 522 -12.17 -11.21 19.47
CA GLY A 522 -10.86 -11.88 19.39
C GLY A 522 -9.97 -11.66 20.62
N GLY A 523 -10.56 -11.26 21.74
CA GLY A 523 -9.90 -11.08 23.03
C GLY A 523 -9.57 -12.39 23.76
N LYS A 524 -9.65 -12.37 25.09
CA LYS A 524 -9.20 -13.51 25.92
C LYS A 524 -10.13 -14.70 25.70
N ASN A 525 -9.55 -15.89 25.50
CA ASN A 525 -10.28 -17.14 25.23
C ASN A 525 -11.11 -17.13 23.92
N ALA A 526 -10.86 -16.19 23.01
CA ALA A 526 -11.54 -16.18 21.73
C ALA A 526 -11.29 -17.49 20.96
N PRO A 527 -12.32 -18.08 20.33
CA PRO A 527 -12.15 -19.23 19.46
C PRO A 527 -11.15 -18.95 18.34
N ASP A 528 -10.38 -19.97 17.96
CA ASP A 528 -9.38 -19.92 16.89
C ASP A 528 -8.24 -18.90 17.09
N ALA A 529 -8.14 -18.30 18.29
CA ALA A 529 -6.98 -17.48 18.65
C ALA A 529 -5.69 -18.32 18.47
N PRO A 530 -4.68 -17.78 17.76
CA PRO A 530 -3.55 -18.57 17.30
C PRO A 530 -2.73 -19.13 18.46
N ILE A 531 -2.61 -20.46 18.52
CA ILE A 531 -1.71 -21.17 19.44
C ILE A 531 -0.41 -21.47 18.67
N GLY A 532 0.73 -20.98 19.18
CA GLY A 532 2.04 -21.29 18.63
C GLY A 532 2.95 -20.07 18.45
N LYS A 533 3.98 -20.24 17.59
CA LYS A 533 5.07 -19.29 17.35
C LYS A 533 5.23 -19.00 15.85
N GLY A 534 6.13 -18.06 15.52
CA GLY A 534 6.54 -17.75 14.14
C GLY A 534 5.62 -16.79 13.38
N TYR A 535 4.67 -16.15 14.07
CA TYR A 535 3.94 -15.01 13.49
C TYR A 535 4.86 -13.78 13.43
N ILE A 536 4.79 -13.04 12.33
CA ILE A 536 5.64 -11.88 12.08
C ILE A 536 4.85 -10.56 12.13
N LYS A 537 3.54 -10.61 11.91
CA LYS A 537 2.67 -9.42 11.94
C LYS A 537 1.21 -9.80 12.20
N ILE A 538 0.51 -8.92 12.94
CA ILE A 538 -0.94 -8.97 13.15
C ILE A 538 -1.59 -7.81 12.40
N TYR A 539 -2.81 -8.04 11.93
CA TYR A 539 -3.71 -7.11 11.26
C TYR A 539 -5.07 -7.20 11.93
N SER A 540 -5.88 -6.15 11.87
CA SER A 540 -7.20 -6.11 12.51
C SER A 540 -8.29 -5.55 11.60
N THR A 541 -9.53 -5.93 11.85
CA THR A 541 -10.74 -5.21 11.41
C THR A 541 -11.34 -4.48 12.63
N HIS A 542 -12.62 -4.10 12.58
CA HIS A 542 -13.32 -3.55 13.75
C HIS A 542 -13.47 -4.58 14.89
N ARG A 543 -13.64 -5.88 14.58
CA ARG A 543 -13.92 -6.95 15.56
C ARG A 543 -13.13 -8.25 15.35
N ALA A 544 -12.16 -8.28 14.45
CA ALA A 544 -11.37 -9.48 14.22
C ALA A 544 -9.89 -9.15 14.06
N PHE A 545 -9.07 -10.20 14.13
CA PHE A 545 -7.64 -10.16 13.85
C PHE A 545 -7.26 -11.18 12.80
N ALA A 546 -6.14 -10.92 12.13
CA ALA A 546 -5.45 -11.87 11.26
C ALA A 546 -3.94 -11.78 11.50
N ALA A 547 -3.27 -12.91 11.70
CA ALA A 547 -1.84 -12.98 11.92
C ALA A 547 -1.15 -13.72 10.76
N LEU A 548 -0.07 -13.13 10.25
CA LEU A 548 0.74 -13.62 9.13
C LEU A 548 2.02 -14.27 9.67
N LYS A 549 2.38 -15.44 9.13
CA LYS A 549 3.68 -16.10 9.38
C LYS A 549 4.67 -15.80 8.25
N ALA A 550 5.95 -16.06 8.51
CA ALA A 550 7.03 -15.89 7.52
C ALA A 550 6.87 -16.78 6.27
N ASP A 551 6.23 -17.95 6.40
CA ASP A 551 5.90 -18.84 5.27
C ASP A 551 4.67 -18.38 4.47
N GLY A 552 4.07 -17.26 4.87
CA GLY A 552 2.89 -16.67 4.25
C GLY A 552 1.58 -17.35 4.60
N SER A 553 1.54 -18.23 5.62
CA SER A 553 0.28 -18.75 6.17
C SER A 553 -0.41 -17.73 7.08
N ILE A 554 -1.74 -17.81 7.15
CA ILE A 554 -2.59 -16.85 7.86
C ILE A 554 -3.46 -17.57 8.89
N ALA A 555 -3.53 -17.04 10.11
CA ALA A 555 -4.56 -17.38 11.09
C ALA A 555 -5.48 -16.18 11.29
N SER A 556 -6.79 -16.38 11.39
CA SER A 556 -7.76 -15.32 11.68
C SER A 556 -8.69 -15.74 12.80
N TRP A 557 -9.05 -14.80 13.67
CA TRP A 557 -9.92 -15.02 14.82
C TRP A 557 -10.71 -13.76 15.18
N GLY A 558 -11.73 -13.92 16.02
CA GLY A 558 -12.72 -12.87 16.32
C GLY A 558 -13.86 -12.81 15.29
N ASP A 559 -14.77 -11.88 15.48
CA ASP A 559 -16.00 -11.77 14.71
C ASP A 559 -15.82 -10.93 13.44
N LEU A 560 -16.08 -11.57 12.30
CA LEU A 560 -16.10 -10.93 10.99
C LEU A 560 -17.53 -10.69 10.47
N ASP A 561 -18.54 -11.09 11.24
CA ASP A 561 -19.94 -10.82 10.94
C ASP A 561 -20.32 -9.40 11.37
N HIS A 562 -21.20 -8.80 10.57
CA HIS A 562 -21.74 -7.50 10.91
C HIS A 562 -22.88 -7.64 11.92
N PRO A 563 -22.82 -6.99 13.09
CA PRO A 563 -23.74 -7.24 14.21
C PRO A 563 -25.22 -6.99 13.91
N TRP A 564 -25.54 -6.05 13.00
CA TRP A 564 -26.94 -5.71 12.66
C TRP A 564 -27.48 -6.41 11.41
N SER A 565 -26.80 -7.45 10.90
CA SER A 565 -27.25 -8.15 9.70
C SER A 565 -28.31 -9.22 9.95
N GLY A 566 -28.33 -9.79 11.17
CA GLY A 566 -29.07 -11.02 11.48
C GLY A 566 -28.63 -12.25 10.67
N LEU A 567 -27.58 -12.13 9.85
CA LEU A 567 -27.08 -13.15 8.93
C LEU A 567 -25.63 -13.48 9.29
N LYS A 568 -25.38 -14.72 9.73
CA LYS A 568 -24.02 -15.24 9.89
C LYS A 568 -23.36 -15.44 8.52
N SER A 569 -22.18 -14.87 8.29
CA SER A 569 -21.44 -15.04 7.05
C SER A 569 -20.88 -16.46 6.96
N LYS A 570 -20.99 -17.08 5.77
CA LYS A 570 -20.35 -18.37 5.48
C LYS A 570 -18.84 -18.24 5.20
N HIS A 571 -18.29 -17.02 5.17
CA HIS A 571 -16.98 -16.69 4.61
C HIS A 571 -16.03 -16.02 5.62
N THR A 572 -16.01 -16.48 6.87
CA THR A 572 -15.20 -15.90 7.95
C THR A 572 -13.81 -16.52 8.10
N LYS A 573 -13.50 -17.62 7.42
CA LYS A 573 -12.22 -18.31 7.56
C LYS A 573 -11.14 -17.71 6.65
N ALA A 574 -9.95 -17.52 7.21
CA ALA A 574 -8.76 -17.16 6.46
C ALA A 574 -8.43 -18.20 5.35
N PRO A 575 -7.71 -17.77 4.30
CA PRO A 575 -7.22 -18.68 3.27
C PRO A 575 -6.31 -19.78 3.84
N THR A 576 -6.44 -21.00 3.32
CA THR A 576 -5.63 -22.16 3.76
C THR A 576 -4.34 -22.34 2.96
N ASP A 577 -4.23 -21.68 1.80
CA ASP A 577 -3.02 -21.65 0.99
C ASP A 577 -1.95 -20.70 1.60
N LYS A 578 -0.70 -20.82 1.14
CA LYS A 578 0.46 -20.11 1.69
C LYS A 578 1.05 -19.11 0.69
N GLY A 579 2.12 -18.43 1.10
CA GLY A 579 2.86 -17.50 0.26
C GLY A 579 2.28 -16.09 0.20
N TYR A 580 1.36 -15.74 1.10
CA TYR A 580 0.93 -14.35 1.27
C TYR A 580 2.07 -13.53 1.87
N THR A 581 2.17 -12.28 1.45
CA THR A 581 3.20 -11.36 1.98
C THR A 581 2.63 -10.17 2.71
N LYS A 582 1.33 -9.90 2.56
CA LYS A 582 0.66 -8.80 3.23
C LYS A 582 -0.82 -9.05 3.34
N ILE A 583 -1.42 -8.53 4.40
CA ILE A 583 -2.86 -8.48 4.61
C ILE A 583 -3.27 -7.00 4.67
N TYR A 584 -4.46 -6.71 4.19
CA TYR A 584 -5.15 -5.44 4.25
C TYR A 584 -6.54 -5.67 4.85
N SER A 585 -7.13 -4.65 5.44
CA SER A 585 -8.43 -4.78 6.08
C SER A 585 -9.28 -3.52 5.92
N ASN A 586 -10.60 -3.71 5.99
CA ASN A 586 -11.54 -2.65 6.31
C ASN A 586 -12.29 -3.01 7.60
N ALA A 587 -13.42 -2.35 7.89
CA ALA A 587 -14.17 -2.56 9.12
C ALA A 587 -14.59 -4.02 9.37
N TYR A 588 -14.83 -4.84 8.34
CA TYR A 588 -15.42 -6.19 8.51
C TYR A 588 -14.78 -7.27 7.64
N THR A 589 -13.70 -6.97 6.91
CA THR A 589 -13.12 -7.89 5.94
C THR A 589 -11.62 -7.73 5.85
N PHE A 590 -10.96 -8.82 5.46
CA PHE A 590 -9.54 -8.88 5.17
C PHE A 590 -9.30 -9.19 3.69
N THR A 591 -8.15 -8.75 3.19
CA THR A 591 -7.62 -9.06 1.86
C THR A 591 -6.14 -9.40 2.00
N ALA A 592 -5.74 -10.63 1.69
CA ALA A 592 -4.35 -11.06 1.65
C ALA A 592 -3.82 -11.04 0.21
N VAL A 593 -2.54 -10.72 0.06
CA VAL A 593 -1.89 -10.51 -1.24
C VAL A 593 -0.64 -11.36 -1.33
N LYS A 594 -0.54 -12.12 -2.43
CA LYS A 594 0.67 -12.85 -2.79
C LYS A 594 1.59 -11.97 -3.63
N PRO A 595 2.89 -12.31 -3.70
CA PRO A 595 3.86 -11.51 -4.43
C PRO A 595 3.52 -11.26 -5.91
N ASP A 596 2.83 -12.19 -6.57
CA ASP A 596 2.40 -12.06 -7.97
C ASP A 596 1.22 -11.11 -8.17
N GLY A 597 0.71 -10.50 -7.10
CA GLY A 597 -0.45 -9.61 -7.11
C GLY A 597 -1.79 -10.33 -6.98
N SER A 598 -1.81 -11.66 -6.91
CA SER A 598 -3.05 -12.38 -6.62
C SER A 598 -3.53 -12.06 -5.20
N ILE A 599 -4.86 -11.95 -5.06
CA ILE A 599 -5.49 -11.58 -3.79
C ILE A 599 -6.53 -12.59 -3.36
N ARG A 600 -6.71 -12.70 -2.05
CA ARG A 600 -7.81 -13.43 -1.42
C ARG A 600 -8.47 -12.59 -0.35
N THR A 601 -9.79 -12.56 -0.34
CA THR A 601 -10.55 -11.84 0.67
C THR A 601 -11.43 -12.79 1.48
N TRP A 602 -11.68 -12.42 2.73
CA TRP A 602 -12.59 -13.12 3.64
C TRP A 602 -13.22 -12.11 4.61
N GLY A 603 -14.34 -12.49 5.22
CA GLY A 603 -15.20 -11.66 6.06
C GLY A 603 -16.60 -11.46 5.47
N ASP A 604 -17.29 -10.39 5.89
CA ASP A 604 -18.66 -10.13 5.41
C ASP A 604 -18.71 -9.80 3.90
N PRO A 605 -19.48 -10.56 3.09
CA PRO A 605 -19.61 -10.37 1.66
C PRO A 605 -20.01 -8.96 1.23
N ARG A 606 -20.88 -8.31 2.00
CA ARG A 606 -21.44 -6.99 1.66
C ARG A 606 -20.42 -5.87 1.78
N TYR A 607 -19.28 -6.15 2.44
CA TYR A 607 -18.21 -5.20 2.73
C TYR A 607 -16.92 -5.54 1.98
N GLY A 608 -16.97 -6.41 0.97
CA GLY A 608 -15.81 -6.80 0.16
C GLY A 608 -15.21 -8.17 0.52
N GLY A 609 -15.79 -8.89 1.49
CA GLY A 609 -15.43 -10.27 1.83
C GLY A 609 -15.95 -11.29 0.81
N ALA A 610 -16.76 -10.84 -0.17
CA ALA A 610 -17.44 -11.68 -1.15
C ALA A 610 -16.52 -12.22 -2.26
N TYR A 611 -15.24 -11.86 -2.25
CA TYR A 611 -14.33 -12.21 -3.35
C TYR A 611 -13.99 -13.72 -3.41
N ALA A 612 -14.60 -14.52 -2.55
CA ALA A 612 -14.72 -15.97 -2.71
C ALA A 612 -15.52 -16.42 -3.96
N TYR A 613 -16.08 -15.51 -4.79
CA TYR A 613 -16.75 -15.87 -6.05
C TYR A 613 -15.87 -15.88 -7.31
N GLY A 614 -14.57 -15.66 -7.16
CA GLY A 614 -13.60 -15.75 -8.25
C GLY A 614 -13.51 -14.49 -9.11
N TYR A 615 -12.33 -14.27 -9.68
CA TYR A 615 -12.01 -13.16 -10.56
C TYR A 615 -11.76 -13.66 -11.98
N ASN A 616 -11.74 -12.76 -12.97
CA ASN A 616 -11.33 -13.13 -14.32
C ASN A 616 -9.84 -13.53 -14.32
N LEU A 617 -9.57 -14.82 -14.13
CA LEU A 617 -8.26 -15.45 -14.12
C LEU A 617 -7.51 -15.25 -15.44
N ALA A 618 -8.25 -14.97 -16.53
CA ALA A 618 -7.70 -14.78 -17.86
C ALA A 618 -7.23 -13.33 -18.12
N LEU A 619 -7.68 -12.34 -17.34
CA LEU A 619 -7.36 -10.93 -17.56
C LEU A 619 -5.84 -10.67 -17.60
N GLY A 620 -5.36 -10.12 -18.72
CA GLY A 620 -3.96 -9.82 -19.00
C GLY A 620 -3.05 -11.04 -19.16
N LYS A 621 -3.61 -12.26 -19.25
CA LYS A 621 -2.81 -13.49 -19.35
C LYS A 621 -2.32 -13.75 -20.78
N PRO A 622 -1.22 -14.51 -20.95
CA PRO A 622 -0.78 -14.95 -22.26
C PRO A 622 -1.88 -15.77 -22.95
N ALA A 623 -2.29 -15.32 -24.14
CA ALA A 623 -3.26 -15.99 -24.98
C ALA A 623 -2.67 -16.24 -26.38
N THR A 624 -3.10 -17.34 -27.01
CA THR A 624 -2.71 -17.72 -28.37
C THR A 624 -3.92 -18.16 -29.17
N GLN A 625 -3.81 -18.11 -30.49
CA GLN A 625 -4.85 -18.55 -31.41
C GLN A 625 -4.23 -19.30 -32.59
N SER A 626 -5.00 -20.18 -33.23
CA SER A 626 -4.54 -21.07 -34.31
C SER A 626 -3.92 -20.31 -35.50
N SER A 627 -4.47 -19.17 -35.85
CA SER A 627 -3.98 -18.30 -36.91
C SER A 627 -4.43 -16.86 -36.69
N ILE A 628 -3.80 -15.91 -37.38
CA ILE A 628 -4.18 -14.49 -37.36
C ILE A 628 -4.68 -14.10 -38.74
N TYR A 629 -5.88 -13.51 -38.82
CA TYR A 629 -6.40 -12.97 -40.07
C TYR A 629 -5.66 -11.67 -40.44
N PRO A 630 -5.04 -11.58 -41.63
CA PRO A 630 -4.36 -10.37 -42.05
C PRO A 630 -5.37 -9.27 -42.41
N HIS A 631 -5.46 -8.25 -41.56
CA HIS A 631 -6.30 -7.07 -41.76
C HIS A 631 -5.54 -5.82 -41.32
N ARG A 632 -6.02 -4.62 -41.70
CA ARG A 632 -5.42 -3.34 -41.22
C ARG A 632 -5.51 -3.17 -39.70
N ILE A 633 -6.47 -3.84 -39.07
CA ILE A 633 -6.66 -3.86 -37.62
C ILE A 633 -6.03 -5.16 -37.12
N HIS A 634 -5.08 -5.07 -36.20
CA HIS A 634 -4.46 -6.24 -35.58
C HIS A 634 -5.52 -7.00 -34.79
N ALA A 635 -5.74 -8.29 -35.06
CA ALA A 635 -6.75 -9.11 -34.38
C ALA A 635 -6.09 -10.23 -33.56
N VAL A 636 -5.21 -9.82 -32.63
CA VAL A 636 -4.35 -10.73 -31.87
C VAL A 636 -5.10 -11.41 -30.72
N ALA A 637 -4.64 -12.59 -30.29
CA ALA A 637 -5.30 -13.37 -29.25
C ALA A 637 -5.45 -12.64 -27.90
N GLY A 638 -4.55 -11.71 -27.59
CA GLY A 638 -4.54 -10.95 -26.33
C GLY A 638 -5.75 -10.02 -26.13
N TYR A 639 -6.48 -9.67 -27.19
CA TYR A 639 -7.68 -8.84 -27.05
C TYR A 639 -8.82 -9.55 -26.33
N ALA A 640 -8.93 -10.88 -26.45
CA ALA A 640 -9.95 -11.61 -25.71
C ALA A 640 -9.67 -11.72 -24.19
N VAL A 641 -8.63 -11.07 -23.69
CA VAL A 641 -8.23 -11.09 -22.27
C VAL A 641 -7.80 -9.70 -21.78
N ASP A 642 -8.13 -8.63 -22.48
CA ASP A 642 -7.72 -7.27 -22.10
C ASP A 642 -8.77 -6.57 -21.20
N GLY A 643 -9.95 -7.18 -21.03
CA GLY A 643 -11.05 -6.67 -20.23
C GLY A 643 -12.03 -5.79 -21.01
N ASN A 644 -11.82 -5.59 -22.32
CA ASN A 644 -12.72 -4.86 -23.19
C ASN A 644 -13.74 -5.82 -23.83
N THR A 645 -15.02 -5.66 -23.47
CA THR A 645 -16.09 -6.54 -23.97
C THR A 645 -16.74 -6.03 -25.26
N ASP A 646 -16.15 -5.05 -25.94
CA ASP A 646 -16.69 -4.47 -27.17
C ASP A 646 -16.59 -5.46 -28.34
N GLY A 647 -17.75 -5.86 -28.86
CA GLY A 647 -17.85 -6.82 -29.95
C GLY A 647 -17.77 -6.19 -31.35
N GLU A 648 -17.62 -4.88 -31.47
CA GLU A 648 -17.47 -4.20 -32.76
C GLU A 648 -16.05 -4.36 -33.30
N PHE A 649 -15.87 -5.06 -34.43
CA PHE A 649 -14.55 -5.41 -34.95
C PHE A 649 -13.69 -4.19 -35.30
N LEU A 650 -14.33 -3.14 -35.82
CA LEU A 650 -13.64 -1.91 -36.23
C LEU A 650 -13.08 -1.10 -35.04
N ASN A 651 -13.54 -1.37 -33.82
CA ASN A 651 -13.03 -0.72 -32.61
C ASN A 651 -11.72 -1.35 -32.10
N GLY A 652 -11.25 -2.43 -32.75
CA GLY A 652 -9.96 -3.04 -32.41
C GLY A 652 -9.95 -3.85 -31.11
N SER A 653 -11.10 -4.37 -30.70
CA SER A 653 -11.29 -5.12 -29.44
C SER A 653 -11.57 -6.61 -29.64
N THR A 654 -11.41 -7.15 -30.85
CA THR A 654 -11.80 -8.53 -31.17
C THR A 654 -10.66 -9.34 -31.77
N THR A 655 -10.61 -10.63 -31.43
CA THR A 655 -9.71 -11.60 -32.05
C THR A 655 -10.27 -12.05 -33.40
N HIS A 656 -9.41 -12.55 -34.30
CA HIS A 656 -9.86 -13.06 -35.60
C HIS A 656 -8.86 -14.05 -36.19
N THR A 657 -9.27 -15.30 -36.34
CA THR A 657 -8.49 -16.34 -37.04
C THR A 657 -8.73 -16.28 -38.54
N LYS A 658 -7.94 -17.02 -39.35
CA LYS A 658 -8.29 -17.29 -40.77
C LYS A 658 -9.47 -18.26 -40.86
N LYS A 659 -10.01 -18.51 -42.06
CA LYS A 659 -11.08 -19.52 -42.25
C LYS A 659 -10.47 -20.92 -42.38
N GLU A 660 -10.46 -21.67 -41.30
CA GLU A 660 -9.82 -22.98 -41.21
C GLU A 660 -10.74 -23.93 -40.44
N GLN A 661 -10.53 -25.24 -40.61
CA GLN A 661 -11.28 -26.26 -39.87
C GLN A 661 -10.75 -26.29 -38.43
N GLY A 662 -11.65 -26.21 -37.45
CA GLY A 662 -11.25 -26.45 -36.06
C GLY A 662 -10.42 -25.33 -35.42
N ASN A 663 -10.58 -24.09 -35.90
CA ASN A 663 -9.89 -22.93 -35.35
C ASN A 663 -10.08 -22.79 -33.84
N TRP A 664 -9.03 -22.37 -33.14
CA TRP A 664 -9.06 -22.27 -31.69
C TRP A 664 -8.39 -21.01 -31.17
N TRP A 665 -8.85 -20.60 -30.00
CA TRP A 665 -8.25 -19.60 -29.13
C TRP A 665 -8.04 -20.22 -27.76
N GLN A 666 -6.93 -19.91 -27.08
CA GLN A 666 -6.66 -20.42 -25.75
C GLN A 666 -5.91 -19.41 -24.86
N VAL A 667 -6.06 -19.56 -23.55
CA VAL A 667 -5.34 -18.77 -22.53
C VAL A 667 -4.60 -19.66 -21.55
N ASP A 668 -3.40 -19.25 -21.15
CA ASP A 668 -2.62 -19.82 -20.04
C ASP A 668 -2.84 -19.00 -18.77
N LEU A 669 -3.51 -19.56 -17.77
CA LEU A 669 -3.80 -18.89 -16.50
C LEU A 669 -2.55 -18.71 -15.60
N GLY A 670 -1.41 -19.28 -16.00
CA GLY A 670 -0.10 -19.21 -15.35
C GLY A 670 0.15 -20.31 -14.33
N SER A 671 -0.90 -20.86 -13.72
CA SER A 671 -0.86 -22.03 -12.84
C SER A 671 -2.20 -22.77 -12.91
N LYS A 672 -2.28 -23.96 -12.30
CA LYS A 672 -3.56 -24.64 -12.10
C LYS A 672 -4.46 -23.78 -11.20
N LYS A 673 -5.71 -23.56 -11.61
CA LYS A 673 -6.73 -22.76 -10.93
C LYS A 673 -8.01 -23.57 -10.72
N ASN A 674 -8.87 -23.16 -9.81
CA ASN A 674 -10.24 -23.67 -9.72
C ASN A 674 -11.19 -22.74 -10.47
N ILE A 675 -11.78 -23.21 -11.55
CA ILE A 675 -12.61 -22.41 -12.45
C ILE A 675 -14.08 -22.69 -12.10
N ASN A 676 -14.84 -21.64 -11.85
CA ASN A 676 -16.24 -21.72 -11.45
C ASN A 676 -17.18 -21.40 -12.63
N GLN A 677 -16.73 -20.52 -13.53
CA GLN A 677 -17.56 -20.03 -14.61
C GLN A 677 -16.68 -19.54 -15.76
N ILE A 678 -17.15 -19.70 -17.00
CA ILE A 678 -16.53 -19.12 -18.20
C ILE A 678 -17.58 -18.23 -18.87
N ILE A 679 -17.22 -17.00 -19.19
CA ILE A 679 -18.08 -16.05 -19.91
C ILE A 679 -17.41 -15.72 -21.24
N ILE A 680 -18.12 -16.00 -22.33
CA ILE A 680 -17.63 -15.77 -23.68
C ILE A 680 -18.43 -14.61 -24.27
N TYR A 681 -17.75 -13.51 -24.56
CA TYR A 681 -18.29 -12.37 -25.30
C TYR A 681 -17.93 -12.54 -26.77
N ASN A 682 -18.97 -12.55 -27.59
CA ASN A 682 -18.84 -12.72 -29.03
C ASN A 682 -18.73 -11.36 -29.72
N ARG A 683 -18.28 -11.40 -30.97
CA ARG A 683 -18.38 -10.29 -31.90
C ARG A 683 -19.85 -9.92 -32.11
N THR A 684 -20.19 -8.63 -32.13
CA THR A 684 -21.58 -8.11 -32.11
C THR A 684 -22.02 -7.41 -33.40
N ASP A 685 -21.08 -7.09 -34.28
CA ASP A 685 -21.34 -6.47 -35.58
C ASP A 685 -21.84 -7.51 -36.61
N CYS A 686 -21.57 -7.28 -37.91
CA CYS A 686 -21.83 -8.32 -38.90
C CYS A 686 -20.97 -9.54 -38.57
N CYS A 687 -21.59 -10.72 -38.50
CA CYS A 687 -20.96 -12.03 -38.36
C CYS A 687 -20.88 -12.65 -36.95
N ALA A 688 -21.69 -12.19 -35.99
CA ALA A 688 -21.87 -12.86 -34.69
C ALA A 688 -22.21 -14.37 -34.82
N ASN A 689 -22.90 -14.76 -35.89
CA ASN A 689 -23.30 -16.15 -36.17
C ASN A 689 -22.13 -17.11 -36.46
N ARG A 690 -20.88 -16.63 -36.61
CA ARG A 690 -19.71 -17.47 -36.90
C ARG A 690 -19.29 -18.34 -35.71
N LEU A 691 -19.58 -17.91 -34.48
CA LEU A 691 -19.35 -18.69 -33.26
C LEU A 691 -20.56 -19.57 -32.90
N SER A 692 -21.25 -20.14 -33.90
CA SER A 692 -22.46 -20.93 -33.66
C SER A 692 -22.18 -22.39 -33.29
N ASN A 693 -21.01 -22.94 -33.63
CA ASN A 693 -20.70 -24.35 -33.42
C ASN A 693 -19.28 -24.50 -32.83
N TYR A 694 -19.18 -24.57 -31.51
CA TYR A 694 -17.90 -24.51 -30.79
C TYR A 694 -17.88 -25.38 -29.53
N GLN A 695 -16.68 -25.74 -29.12
CA GLN A 695 -16.37 -26.46 -27.90
C GLN A 695 -15.64 -25.55 -26.92
N VAL A 696 -15.93 -25.73 -25.64
CA VAL A 696 -15.22 -25.10 -24.52
C VAL A 696 -14.57 -26.18 -23.68
N SER A 697 -13.27 -26.00 -23.44
CA SER A 697 -12.41 -27.02 -22.82
C SER A 697 -11.54 -26.43 -21.72
N ILE A 698 -11.32 -27.20 -20.65
CA ILE A 698 -10.39 -26.89 -19.56
C ILE A 698 -9.37 -28.03 -19.45
N SER A 699 -8.08 -27.69 -19.33
CA SER A 699 -7.00 -28.66 -19.21
C SER A 699 -5.86 -28.21 -18.29
N ASP A 700 -5.13 -29.16 -17.72
CA ASP A 700 -3.83 -28.91 -17.08
C ASP A 700 -2.67 -28.86 -18.10
N LYS A 701 -2.89 -29.33 -19.34
CA LYS A 701 -1.87 -29.42 -20.40
C LYS A 701 -2.18 -28.47 -21.55
N ALA A 702 -1.15 -27.79 -22.07
CA ALA A 702 -1.28 -26.81 -23.14
C ALA A 702 -1.72 -27.41 -24.49
N ASP A 703 -1.51 -28.71 -24.70
CA ASP A 703 -1.92 -29.43 -25.90
C ASP A 703 -3.38 -29.88 -25.88
N PHE A 704 -4.06 -29.81 -24.72
CA PHE A 704 -5.40 -30.33 -24.49
C PHE A 704 -5.53 -31.83 -24.82
N SER A 705 -4.46 -32.62 -24.63
CA SER A 705 -4.51 -34.09 -24.72
C SER A 705 -5.42 -34.73 -23.67
N THR A 706 -5.66 -34.02 -22.57
CA THR A 706 -6.59 -34.40 -21.49
C THR A 706 -7.51 -33.23 -21.16
N HIS A 707 -8.73 -33.52 -20.74
CA HIS A 707 -9.73 -32.50 -20.39
C HIS A 707 -10.26 -32.74 -18.98
N THR A 708 -10.25 -31.71 -18.14
CA THR A 708 -10.96 -31.72 -16.85
C THR A 708 -12.41 -31.26 -17.02
N TYR A 709 -12.70 -30.57 -18.11
CA TYR A 709 -14.03 -30.20 -18.57
C TYR A 709 -14.02 -30.02 -20.09
N GLN A 710 -15.10 -30.43 -20.74
CA GLN A 710 -15.32 -30.30 -22.17
C GLN A 710 -16.83 -30.26 -22.44
N GLN A 711 -17.29 -29.29 -23.21
CA GLN A 711 -18.69 -29.21 -23.63
C GLN A 711 -18.83 -28.51 -24.99
N ASP A 712 -19.73 -29.04 -25.81
CA ASP A 712 -20.06 -28.49 -27.13
C ASP A 712 -21.30 -27.57 -27.06
N PHE A 713 -21.29 -26.55 -27.90
CA PHE A 713 -22.31 -25.52 -28.01
C PHE A 713 -22.67 -25.28 -29.48
N HIS A 714 -23.97 -25.28 -29.77
CA HIS A 714 -24.51 -25.15 -31.14
C HIS A 714 -25.34 -23.87 -31.35
N VAL A 715 -25.13 -22.86 -30.49
CA VAL A 715 -25.77 -21.54 -30.60
C VAL A 715 -24.75 -20.45 -30.33
N ALA A 716 -24.73 -19.44 -31.20
CA ALA A 716 -23.82 -18.30 -31.07
C ALA A 716 -24.14 -17.47 -29.82
N PRO A 717 -23.13 -17.07 -29.02
CA PRO A 717 -23.35 -16.12 -27.94
C PRO A 717 -23.85 -14.77 -28.50
N ASN A 718 -24.90 -14.20 -27.90
CA ASN A 718 -25.46 -12.91 -28.29
C ASN A 718 -25.88 -12.05 -27.08
N PRO A 719 -25.11 -11.00 -26.71
CA PRO A 719 -23.72 -10.80 -27.09
C PRO A 719 -22.78 -11.79 -26.38
N LYS A 720 -23.27 -12.51 -25.34
CA LYS A 720 -22.43 -13.39 -24.52
C LYS A 720 -23.10 -14.69 -24.11
N LYS A 721 -22.28 -15.67 -23.72
CA LYS A 721 -22.69 -16.95 -23.14
C LYS A 721 -21.98 -17.14 -21.82
N THR A 722 -22.75 -17.41 -20.78
CA THR A 722 -22.22 -17.79 -19.47
C THR A 722 -22.33 -19.30 -19.29
N ILE A 723 -21.20 -19.94 -19.03
CA ILE A 723 -21.07 -21.36 -18.72
C ILE A 723 -20.78 -21.46 -17.24
N LYS A 724 -21.75 -21.97 -16.47
CA LYS A 724 -21.58 -22.23 -15.04
C LYS A 724 -21.07 -23.66 -14.88
N LEU A 725 -19.99 -23.82 -14.14
CA LEU A 725 -19.46 -25.13 -13.76
C LEU A 725 -20.15 -25.58 -12.46
N ASP A 726 -20.00 -26.85 -12.09
CA ASP A 726 -20.62 -27.41 -10.89
C ASP A 726 -20.13 -26.73 -9.59
N ALA A 727 -20.79 -27.00 -8.47
CA ALA A 727 -20.53 -26.32 -7.20
C ALA A 727 -19.07 -26.47 -6.69
N SER A 728 -18.37 -27.51 -7.13
CA SER A 728 -16.93 -27.73 -6.87
C SER A 728 -16.00 -26.94 -7.79
N GLY A 729 -16.50 -26.43 -8.92
CA GLY A 729 -15.68 -25.91 -10.00
C GLY A 729 -14.90 -27.01 -10.74
N LYS A 730 -14.14 -26.59 -11.76
CA LYS A 730 -13.24 -27.47 -12.54
C LYS A 730 -11.83 -26.94 -12.44
N GLN A 731 -10.89 -27.83 -12.14
CA GLN A 731 -9.49 -27.46 -12.03
C GLN A 731 -8.82 -27.44 -13.40
N GLY A 732 -7.99 -26.45 -13.68
CA GLY A 732 -7.24 -26.37 -14.93
C GLY A 732 -6.28 -25.19 -14.99
N ARG A 733 -5.25 -25.29 -15.84
CA ARG A 733 -4.33 -24.19 -16.16
C ARG A 733 -4.69 -23.50 -17.48
N TYR A 734 -5.30 -24.22 -18.42
CA TYR A 734 -5.60 -23.75 -19.75
C TYR A 734 -7.09 -23.80 -20.02
N VAL A 735 -7.62 -22.77 -20.69
CA VAL A 735 -8.98 -22.72 -21.23
C VAL A 735 -8.90 -22.52 -22.74
N ARG A 736 -9.66 -23.30 -23.51
CA ARG A 736 -9.71 -23.22 -24.98
C ARG A 736 -11.15 -23.10 -25.47
N ILE A 737 -11.35 -22.22 -26.45
CA ILE A 737 -12.56 -22.10 -27.27
C ILE A 737 -12.18 -22.56 -28.67
N GLN A 738 -12.85 -23.59 -29.19
CA GLN A 738 -12.51 -24.19 -30.48
C GLN A 738 -13.76 -24.39 -31.34
N LEU A 739 -13.72 -23.96 -32.60
CA LEU A 739 -14.79 -24.28 -33.55
C LEU A 739 -14.81 -25.77 -33.86
N LEU A 740 -16.00 -26.32 -34.10
CA LEU A 740 -16.17 -27.71 -34.54
C LEU A 740 -16.23 -27.84 -36.07
N ASP A 741 -16.38 -26.71 -36.78
CA ASP A 741 -16.53 -26.62 -38.22
C ASP A 741 -15.44 -25.73 -38.87
N LYS A 742 -15.55 -25.55 -40.20
CA LYS A 742 -14.66 -24.69 -40.99
C LYS A 742 -15.20 -23.27 -41.07
N ASN A 743 -14.81 -22.43 -40.12
CA ASN A 743 -15.22 -21.02 -40.09
C ASN A 743 -14.11 -20.11 -39.52
N TYR A 744 -14.36 -18.79 -39.49
CA TYR A 744 -13.54 -17.83 -38.76
C TYR A 744 -13.94 -17.81 -37.28
N LEU A 745 -12.98 -17.86 -36.36
CA LEU A 745 -13.21 -17.66 -34.94
C LEU A 745 -12.92 -16.20 -34.58
N SER A 746 -13.87 -15.53 -33.94
CA SER A 746 -13.72 -14.19 -33.39
C SER A 746 -14.33 -14.12 -32.00
N LEU A 747 -13.60 -13.50 -31.07
CA LEU A 747 -14.00 -13.34 -29.67
C LEU A 747 -13.74 -11.89 -29.28
N ALA A 748 -14.68 -11.27 -28.56
CA ALA A 748 -14.47 -9.96 -27.95
C ALA A 748 -13.71 -10.10 -26.63
N GLU A 749 -14.19 -10.97 -25.74
CA GLU A 749 -13.58 -11.21 -24.43
C GLU A 749 -13.91 -12.61 -23.94
N VAL A 750 -12.99 -13.27 -23.26
CA VAL A 750 -13.20 -14.54 -22.57
C VAL A 750 -12.83 -14.37 -21.11
N GLN A 751 -13.84 -14.31 -20.25
CA GLN A 751 -13.65 -14.21 -18.81
C GLN A 751 -13.67 -15.59 -18.18
N VAL A 752 -12.56 -15.98 -17.57
CA VAL A 752 -12.43 -17.24 -16.83
C VAL A 752 -12.58 -16.93 -15.34
N ILE A 753 -13.79 -17.06 -14.81
CA ILE A 753 -14.10 -16.74 -13.42
C ILE A 753 -13.73 -17.93 -12.54
N GLY A 754 -12.80 -17.71 -11.63
CA GLY A 754 -12.36 -18.74 -10.71
C GLY A 754 -11.47 -18.20 -9.61
N VAL A 755 -10.97 -19.11 -8.80
CA VAL A 755 -10.08 -18.80 -7.68
C VAL A 755 -8.77 -19.55 -7.86
N ASP A 756 -7.69 -19.01 -7.30
CA ASP A 756 -6.44 -19.75 -7.20
C ASP A 756 -6.67 -21.04 -6.40
N LEU A 757 -5.88 -22.07 -6.69
CA LEU A 757 -5.79 -23.26 -5.84
C LEU A 757 -4.74 -23.07 -4.75
#